data_AF-A0A925I009-F1
#
_entry.id   AF-A0A925I009-F1
#
_cell.length_a   1.000
_cell.length_b   1.000
_cell.length_c   1.000
_cell.angle_alpha   90.00
_cell.angle_beta   90.00
_cell.angle_gamma   90.00
#
_symmetry.space_group_name_H-M   'P 1'
#
loop_
_entity.id
_entity.type
_entity.pdbx_description
1 polymer ?
#
loop_
_entity_poly.entity_id
_entity_poly.type
_entity_poly.pdbx_seq_one_letter_code
_entity_poly.pdbx_strand_id
1 'polypeptide(L)'
;MAKTAQELLDNLAGSGLVPPEALESLRRQVAKATKPVSPGTIARLLVDHGHLTEAQGERLAGAPLPASKKSSSHSGVLGLEPIGATPPKPPQSGPKPAVKSPSKSQAEIDLAAAELGLAPIHEAPKTATKLSPASAPVTKPAGPPKAAPSTITKVKPAPSSAPSTIAKAKAAPLPAAAPPIEGLAPLSPLPGDDLFGPATLADPFAASPVIPLDSPANLADPLAAAGPLAAAPLAAQKPATAKPRTSPGKRSKVLPIIGIAVVVLLIVGGIAGFVLTRSNGDEEFALAEQDYQAKSYDAAIAKHSTFLEDFPSSSKASTARLHRGMAKILAASPSKDNYTAVLPAAKSALTEIGGEKELSQLHGELAPLLTEMAAALTEQAKQGKTSAESAEKLAQAKDALALANDGRFVPGSLRQWQRLAEVEESLGLLERDLGRGKSLEVALADIKKHAETSKLDAARAERTKLILGYPELAGDVALRDLGKQIGKTVAAGLKTAADSSKGESGEAKSSVLASLSLASGKPTTAAETPEQTFFALAASSVWALDGGSGKLLWSRPVGRNSGNAVSPLTADASSDVILADLFRNEVVCVNRRSGALRWRHPFKASLTGEPLVLDGQVIVATTNGKIVALDAQSGNGKSAAQLPQGCRLGPVGGAGKIFVVAEHSFLFVLSPDLKCEAAVYLGHEPGSIETLPIILSGHAVVAENRPSSSLLHVLALDEKGLAAGPSQQVDVDGQVTTRPVLLGERLLALTDRQTVAFDYQPADDEPLKKLGETAVPESAALIRFGAVQADKLWVAADGLRRFDFIPAGGALKEAWTGFAAETLEAPPQGIADTLFCVRRSVGRTGFIATALKAASGETLWETHLAQPLASLHVAADGASAIATTTAGADVRVELASLSGANVQFLPVAPDAKSKAFSISWAGGRLNISTSGSVELLDEKTSAPLAEPFQLSIRPGTQLTNCSAAPAGGDEANVVICDGVNSVYLLHLESAPQSRLTLVAKATLKLPAISRVAALESSACVLDQSGTSQVFSLPDLKLKPGAKIDCRSVVMGPEAVGKHIILETDKGDLVCLDAAGKQLWKVALAEGPMAGQPLTSGGDFLVSTKRGVLLRLASANGKELARADLGQPLAGSPAMAGNAVLVPTADGGILKVAIPEKK
;
A
#
# COMPACT_ATOMS: atom_id res chain seq x y z
N MET A 1 13.20 7.70 12.50
CA MET A 1 13.79 9.05 12.49
C MET A 1 14.79 9.10 11.36
N ALA A 2 14.79 10.15 10.54
CA ALA A 2 15.76 10.32 9.45
C ALA A 2 17.02 11.05 9.93
N LYS A 3 18.21 10.55 9.56
CA LYS A 3 19.49 11.22 9.81
C LYS A 3 19.85 12.22 8.71
N THR A 4 19.31 12.05 7.51
CA THR A 4 19.56 12.94 6.37
C THR A 4 18.26 13.48 5.75
N ALA A 5 18.35 14.62 5.06
CA ALA A 5 17.24 15.17 4.29
C ALA A 5 16.70 14.20 3.23
N GLN A 6 17.58 13.41 2.62
CA GLN A 6 17.21 12.42 1.61
C GLN A 6 16.42 11.25 2.24
N GLU A 7 16.91 10.68 3.34
CA GLU A 7 16.16 9.68 4.12
C GLU A 7 14.77 10.19 4.52
N LEU A 8 14.63 11.45 4.92
CA LEU A 8 13.32 12.00 5.27
C LEU A 8 12.37 12.04 4.06
N LEU A 9 12.86 12.51 2.90
CA LEU A 9 12.05 12.57 1.68
C LEU A 9 11.68 11.19 1.14
N ASP A 10 12.54 10.19 1.34
CA ASP A 10 12.29 8.82 0.90
C ASP A 10 11.35 8.07 1.87
N ASN A 11 11.48 8.30 3.19
CA ASN A 11 10.49 7.85 4.18
C ASN A 11 9.10 8.50 3.93
N LEU A 12 9.05 9.78 3.54
CA LEU A 12 7.80 10.46 3.19
C LEU A 12 7.18 9.93 1.89
N ALA A 13 7.99 9.57 0.89
CA ALA A 13 7.51 8.95 -0.34
C ALA A 13 6.85 7.57 -0.09
N GLY A 14 7.29 6.83 0.92
CA GLY A 14 6.66 5.59 1.35
C GLY A 14 5.43 5.75 2.26
N SER A 15 5.17 6.95 2.81
CA SER A 15 4.11 7.15 3.82
C SER A 15 2.79 7.73 3.28
N GLY A 16 2.79 8.26 2.06
CA GLY A 16 1.60 8.89 1.45
C GLY A 16 1.17 10.22 2.09
N LEU A 17 1.86 10.70 3.14
CA LEU A 17 1.48 11.91 3.89
C LEU A 17 1.64 13.21 3.10
N VAL A 18 2.45 13.21 2.03
CA VAL A 18 2.81 14.41 1.25
C VAL A 18 2.58 14.13 -0.24
N PRO A 19 1.97 15.05 -1.01
CA PRO A 19 1.73 14.85 -2.44
C PRO A 19 3.01 14.55 -3.24
N PRO A 20 2.98 13.66 -4.25
CA PRO A 20 4.16 13.33 -5.06
C PRO A 20 4.84 14.54 -5.69
N GLU A 21 4.06 15.49 -6.21
CA GLU A 21 4.57 16.74 -6.80
C GLU A 21 5.36 17.60 -5.81
N ALA A 22 4.90 17.65 -4.55
CA ALA A 22 5.58 18.35 -3.47
C ALA A 22 6.89 17.65 -3.09
N LEU A 23 6.90 16.32 -3.04
CA LEU A 23 8.11 15.53 -2.80
C LEU A 23 9.13 15.66 -3.95
N GLU A 24 8.70 15.69 -5.21
CA GLU A 24 9.59 15.96 -6.34
C GLU A 24 10.11 17.40 -6.36
N SER A 25 9.31 18.39 -5.94
CA SER A 25 9.77 19.76 -5.75
C SER A 25 10.88 19.80 -4.69
N LEU A 26 10.63 19.23 -3.51
CA LEU A 26 11.60 19.17 -2.42
C LEU A 26 12.87 18.43 -2.79
N ARG A 27 12.79 17.25 -3.43
CA ARG A 27 13.96 16.52 -3.95
C ARG A 27 14.78 17.37 -4.91
N ARG A 28 14.12 18.10 -5.84
CA ARG A 28 14.80 19.02 -6.79
C ARG A 28 15.42 20.24 -6.12
N GLN A 29 14.84 20.76 -5.04
CA GLN A 29 15.38 21.90 -4.30
C GLN A 29 16.56 21.48 -3.39
N VAL A 30 16.42 20.37 -2.65
CA VAL A 30 17.50 19.81 -1.82
C VAL A 30 18.72 19.43 -2.68
N ALA A 31 18.51 18.87 -3.87
CA ALA A 31 19.59 18.59 -4.83
C ALA A 31 20.25 19.85 -5.43
N LYS A 32 19.65 21.04 -5.28
CA LYS A 32 20.20 22.35 -5.69
C LYS A 32 20.77 23.16 -4.53
N ALA A 33 20.55 22.74 -3.28
CA ALA A 33 20.91 23.52 -2.10
C ALA A 33 22.44 23.59 -1.92
N THR A 34 23.01 24.80 -1.94
CA THR A 34 24.45 25.04 -1.72
C THR A 34 24.88 24.94 -0.25
N LYS A 35 23.94 24.61 0.66
CA LYS A 35 24.17 24.32 2.07
C LYS A 35 23.37 23.07 2.46
N PRO A 36 23.89 22.21 3.34
CA PRO A 36 23.17 21.01 3.78
C PRO A 36 21.87 21.39 4.50
N VAL A 37 20.75 20.84 4.04
CA VAL A 37 19.42 21.01 4.63
C VAL A 37 19.21 19.93 5.69
N SER A 38 18.67 20.28 6.86
CA SER A 38 18.40 19.30 7.93
C SER A 38 17.03 18.62 7.78
N PRO A 39 16.83 17.40 8.31
CA PRO A 39 15.51 16.77 8.38
C PRO A 39 14.46 17.68 9.04
N GLY A 40 14.80 18.30 10.17
CA GLY A 40 13.92 19.25 10.88
C GLY A 40 13.55 20.49 10.06
N THR A 41 14.41 20.92 9.13
CA THR A 41 14.10 22.03 8.21
C THR A 41 13.01 21.64 7.22
N ILE A 42 13.10 20.45 6.62
CA ILE A 42 12.09 19.95 5.66
C ILE A 42 10.78 19.62 6.38
N ALA A 43 10.87 18.97 7.54
CA ALA A 43 9.71 18.68 8.37
C ALA A 43 8.97 19.96 8.80
N ARG A 44 9.67 21.01 9.27
CA ARG A 44 9.04 22.31 9.57
C ARG A 44 8.44 22.96 8.33
N LEU A 45 9.12 22.93 7.18
CA LEU A 45 8.57 23.49 5.94
C LEU A 45 7.25 22.80 5.54
N LEU A 46 7.18 21.47 5.68
CA LEU A 46 5.96 20.70 5.43
C LEU A 46 4.85 21.00 6.45
N VAL A 47 5.19 21.25 7.72
CA VAL A 47 4.23 21.70 8.75
C VAL A 47 3.72 23.11 8.48
N ASP A 48 4.59 24.05 8.15
CA ASP A 48 4.22 25.44 7.83
C ASP A 48 3.33 25.54 6.57
N HIS A 49 3.49 24.60 5.63
CA HIS A 49 2.64 24.45 4.43
C HIS A 49 1.43 23.51 4.63
N GLY A 50 1.18 22.98 5.84
CA GLY A 50 0.00 22.16 6.15
C GLY A 50 0.00 20.74 5.57
N HIS A 51 1.15 20.23 5.11
CA HIS A 51 1.31 18.84 4.66
C HIS A 51 1.61 17.85 5.79
N LEU A 52 1.97 18.34 6.99
CA LEU A 52 2.18 17.54 8.21
C LEU A 52 1.64 18.30 9.42
N THR A 53 1.26 17.59 10.48
CA THR A 53 1.10 18.19 11.81
C THR A 53 2.45 18.35 12.50
N GLU A 54 2.53 19.26 13.47
CA GLU A 54 3.77 19.56 14.20
C GLU A 54 4.38 18.30 14.85
N ALA A 55 3.53 17.49 15.53
CA ALA A 55 3.92 16.21 16.11
C ALA A 55 4.35 15.15 15.07
N GLN A 56 3.77 15.13 13.87
CA GLN A 56 4.26 14.26 12.78
C GLN A 56 5.64 14.70 12.31
N GLY A 57 5.85 16.01 12.13
CA GLY A 57 7.13 16.57 11.73
C GLY A 57 8.25 16.29 12.73
N GLU A 58 8.00 16.46 14.03
CA GLU A 58 8.95 16.11 15.11
C GLU A 58 9.28 14.62 15.14
N ARG A 59 8.26 13.74 15.06
CA ARG A 59 8.44 12.28 15.08
C ARG A 59 9.24 11.77 13.88
N LEU A 60 9.08 12.40 12.71
CA LEU A 60 9.83 12.07 11.50
C LEU A 60 11.28 12.60 11.53
N ALA A 61 11.47 13.85 11.97
CA ALA A 61 12.78 14.49 12.11
C ALA A 61 13.63 13.92 13.25
N GLY A 62 13.00 13.35 14.29
CA GLY A 62 13.68 12.81 15.47
C GLY A 62 14.16 13.87 16.48
N ALA A 63 13.69 15.11 16.35
CA ALA A 63 14.03 16.24 17.21
C ALA A 63 12.92 17.31 17.16
N PRO A 64 12.83 18.21 18.15
CA PRO A 64 11.91 19.35 18.12
C PRO A 64 12.11 20.22 16.88
N LEU A 65 11.02 20.72 16.30
CA LEU A 65 11.11 21.51 15.07
C LEU A 65 11.65 22.92 15.32
N PRO A 66 12.47 23.49 14.41
CA PRO A 66 12.89 24.88 14.50
C PRO A 66 11.67 25.81 14.49
N ALA A 67 11.70 26.91 15.26
CA ALA A 67 10.58 27.83 15.39
C ALA A 67 10.08 28.36 14.04
N SER A 68 8.75 28.31 13.82
CA SER A 68 8.09 28.75 12.58
C SER A 68 8.37 30.24 12.32
N LYS A 69 8.92 30.56 11.15
CA LYS A 69 9.21 31.94 10.73
C LYS A 69 8.10 32.45 9.80
N LYS A 70 6.92 32.69 10.38
CA LYS A 70 5.78 33.33 9.69
C LYS A 70 6.07 34.81 9.39
N SER A 71 6.87 35.06 8.36
CA SER A 71 6.99 36.36 7.69
C SER A 71 6.79 36.19 6.17
N SER A 72 6.14 37.17 5.56
CA SER A 72 5.52 37.06 4.23
C SER A 72 6.50 37.25 3.06
N SER A 73 7.60 36.50 3.04
CA SER A 73 8.57 36.45 1.93
C SER A 73 9.33 35.12 1.87
N HIS A 74 8.67 34.07 1.38
CA HIS A 74 9.23 32.71 1.26
C HIS A 74 10.30 32.59 0.16
N SER A 75 11.50 33.10 0.42
CA SER A 75 12.71 32.81 -0.37
C SER A 75 14.02 33.04 0.39
N GLY A 76 14.05 33.94 1.37
CA GLY A 76 15.33 34.43 1.93
C GLY A 76 16.00 33.60 3.03
N VAL A 77 15.27 32.77 3.80
CA VAL A 77 15.72 32.38 5.16
C VAL A 77 15.95 30.88 5.36
N LEU A 78 15.38 30.00 4.52
CA LEU A 78 15.56 28.53 4.62
C LEU A 78 16.23 27.88 3.41
N GLY A 79 16.53 28.64 2.34
CA GLY A 79 17.19 28.12 1.14
C GLY A 79 16.33 27.22 0.24
N LEU A 80 15.02 27.17 0.50
CA LEU A 80 14.01 26.39 -0.23
C LEU A 80 12.92 27.32 -0.76
N GLU A 81 12.33 26.97 -1.90
CA GLU A 81 11.23 27.69 -2.56
C GLU A 81 9.87 27.11 -2.09
N PRO A 82 8.80 27.93 -2.00
CA PRO A 82 7.50 27.47 -1.53
C PRO A 82 6.93 26.35 -2.41
N ILE A 83 6.32 25.35 -1.75
CA ILE A 83 5.73 24.19 -2.42
C ILE A 83 4.48 24.63 -3.20
N GLY A 84 4.38 24.24 -4.48
CA GLY A 84 3.18 24.44 -5.31
C GLY A 84 3.29 25.45 -6.45
N ALA A 85 4.45 26.05 -6.72
CA ALA A 85 4.61 26.99 -7.84
C ALA A 85 4.70 26.28 -9.22
N THR A 86 3.76 26.57 -10.12
CA THR A 86 3.83 26.15 -11.54
C THR A 86 5.03 26.78 -12.26
N PRO A 87 5.72 26.06 -13.16
CA PRO A 87 6.94 26.54 -13.80
C PRO A 87 6.70 27.75 -14.73
N PRO A 88 7.63 28.73 -14.78
CA PRO A 88 7.47 29.93 -15.60
C PRO A 88 7.65 29.65 -17.10
N LYS A 89 6.84 30.31 -17.92
CA LYS A 89 6.89 30.26 -19.39
C LYS A 89 8.10 31.07 -19.90
N PRO A 90 8.83 30.63 -20.94
CA PRO A 90 10.00 31.35 -21.46
C PRO A 90 9.63 32.76 -21.99
N PRO A 91 10.58 33.71 -21.93
CA PRO A 91 10.28 35.12 -22.17
C PRO A 91 9.96 35.41 -23.65
N GLN A 92 8.88 36.16 -23.88
CA GLN A 92 8.57 36.76 -25.19
C GLN A 92 8.92 38.25 -25.17
N SER A 93 9.56 38.72 -26.24
CA SER A 93 9.95 40.11 -26.42
C SER A 93 8.96 40.88 -27.31
N GLY A 94 8.79 42.17 -27.03
CA GLY A 94 8.06 43.10 -27.91
C GLY A 94 6.55 43.26 -27.62
N PRO A 95 5.95 44.41 -27.97
CA PRO A 95 4.63 44.80 -27.49
C PRO A 95 3.45 44.35 -28.37
N LYS A 96 2.31 44.18 -27.68
CA LYS A 96 0.91 44.20 -28.19
C LYS A 96 0.62 45.51 -28.96
N PRO A 97 -0.37 45.56 -29.89
CA PRO A 97 -1.77 45.23 -29.57
C PRO A 97 -2.64 44.61 -30.69
N ALA A 98 -3.96 44.57 -30.40
CA ALA A 98 -5.11 44.14 -31.22
C ALA A 98 -5.36 42.62 -31.33
N VAL A 99 -6.62 42.24 -31.08
CA VAL A 99 -7.13 40.86 -31.03
C VAL A 99 -8.15 40.66 -32.16
N LYS A 100 -8.11 39.48 -32.81
CA LYS A 100 -9.30 38.80 -33.33
C LYS A 100 -9.02 37.29 -33.47
N SER A 101 -10.02 36.47 -33.17
CA SER A 101 -9.93 35.00 -33.15
C SER A 101 -9.92 34.40 -34.56
N PRO A 102 -9.46 33.14 -34.71
CA PRO A 102 -10.44 32.08 -35.02
C PRO A 102 -10.21 30.77 -34.24
N SER A 103 -11.09 29.79 -34.48
CA SER A 103 -11.11 28.46 -33.87
C SER A 103 -10.01 27.52 -34.38
N LYS A 104 -9.56 26.60 -33.52
CA LYS A 104 -8.67 25.47 -33.86
C LYS A 104 -9.43 24.36 -34.63
N SER A 105 -8.69 23.50 -35.33
CA SER A 105 -9.19 22.51 -36.28
C SER A 105 -9.20 21.08 -35.73
N GLN A 106 -9.92 20.19 -36.43
CA GLN A 106 -10.13 18.78 -36.08
C GLN A 106 -8.84 18.02 -35.72
N ALA A 107 -7.71 18.33 -36.37
CA ALA A 107 -6.43 17.66 -36.14
C ALA A 107 -5.89 17.78 -34.70
N GLU A 108 -6.34 18.78 -33.91
CA GLU A 108 -6.00 18.86 -32.48
C GLU A 108 -6.92 18.01 -31.60
N ILE A 109 -8.15 17.72 -32.05
CA ILE A 109 -9.09 16.83 -31.36
C ILE A 109 -8.63 15.38 -31.54
N ASP A 110 -8.23 15.01 -32.75
CA ASP A 110 -7.74 13.66 -33.09
C ASP A 110 -6.43 13.33 -32.33
N LEU A 111 -5.59 14.33 -32.07
CA LEU A 111 -4.37 14.17 -31.27
C LEU A 111 -4.68 13.96 -29.78
N ALA A 112 -5.66 14.69 -29.23
CA ALA A 112 -6.09 14.52 -27.83
C ALA A 112 -6.78 13.16 -27.57
N ALA A 113 -7.44 12.58 -28.59
CA ALA A 113 -7.99 11.23 -28.50
C ALA A 113 -6.89 10.14 -28.41
N ALA A 114 -5.75 10.36 -29.09
CA ALA A 114 -4.63 9.43 -29.10
C ALA A 114 -3.91 9.34 -27.74
N GLU A 115 -3.74 10.46 -27.02
CA GLU A 115 -3.14 10.46 -25.67
C GLU A 115 -4.04 9.81 -24.60
N LEU A 116 -5.34 9.64 -24.87
CA LEU A 116 -6.32 9.01 -23.97
C LEU A 116 -6.63 7.54 -24.30
N GLY A 117 -6.00 6.98 -25.34
CA GLY A 117 -6.08 5.53 -25.63
C GLY A 117 -7.45 5.00 -26.08
N LEU A 118 -8.36 5.88 -26.50
CA LEU A 118 -9.71 5.49 -26.94
C LEU A 118 -9.74 5.21 -28.45
N ALA A 119 -10.30 4.06 -28.84
CA ALA A 119 -10.45 3.68 -30.25
C ALA A 119 -11.55 4.52 -30.95
N PRO A 120 -11.33 5.00 -32.19
CA PRO A 120 -12.29 5.85 -32.89
C PRO A 120 -13.54 5.08 -33.33
N ILE A 121 -14.71 5.71 -33.17
CA ILE A 121 -16.01 5.15 -33.57
C ILE A 121 -16.24 5.46 -35.06
N HIS A 122 -16.27 4.42 -35.90
CA HIS A 122 -16.65 4.57 -37.31
C HIS A 122 -18.17 4.54 -37.49
N GLU A 123 -18.78 5.70 -37.77
CA GLU A 123 -20.13 5.76 -38.32
C GLU A 123 -20.17 5.49 -39.83
N ALA A 124 -21.31 5.01 -40.32
CA ALA A 124 -21.43 4.41 -41.66
C ALA A 124 -21.71 5.44 -42.78
N PRO A 125 -21.13 5.26 -43.99
CA PRO A 125 -21.38 6.14 -45.13
C PRO A 125 -22.77 5.88 -45.76
N LYS A 126 -23.52 6.94 -46.06
CA LYS A 126 -24.77 6.89 -46.84
C LYS A 126 -24.69 7.67 -48.15
N THR A 127 -24.70 6.91 -49.25
CA THR A 127 -25.43 7.16 -50.52
C THR A 127 -25.33 8.51 -51.26
N ALA A 128 -24.85 8.47 -52.52
CA ALA A 128 -25.41 9.26 -53.63
C ALA A 128 -25.04 8.74 -55.06
N THR A 129 -25.86 7.82 -55.58
CA THR A 129 -26.42 7.81 -56.97
C THR A 129 -25.56 8.20 -58.20
N LYS A 130 -25.35 7.25 -59.14
CA LYS A 130 -25.97 7.34 -60.50
C LYS A 130 -25.85 6.09 -61.40
N LEU A 131 -26.91 5.94 -62.21
CA LEU A 131 -27.04 5.24 -63.51
C LEU A 131 -27.02 3.69 -63.58
N SER A 132 -27.99 3.21 -64.36
CA SER A 132 -28.25 1.84 -64.87
C SER A 132 -28.15 1.90 -66.42
N PRO A 133 -28.24 0.81 -67.24
CA PRO A 133 -29.35 -0.17 -67.23
C PRO A 133 -29.05 -1.63 -67.68
N ALA A 134 -30.09 -2.47 -67.61
CA ALA A 134 -30.34 -3.72 -68.38
C ALA A 134 -29.40 -4.94 -68.15
N SER A 135 -29.84 -6.20 -68.11
CA SER A 135 -31.08 -6.83 -68.63
C SER A 135 -31.57 -8.01 -67.77
N ALA A 136 -32.84 -8.40 -67.93
CA ALA A 136 -33.40 -9.71 -67.52
C ALA A 136 -33.32 -10.70 -68.73
N PRO A 137 -33.85 -11.97 -68.76
CA PRO A 137 -35.03 -12.51 -68.04
C PRO A 137 -35.01 -14.01 -67.62
N VAL A 138 -36.21 -14.54 -67.26
CA VAL A 138 -36.74 -15.94 -67.42
C VAL A 138 -36.91 -16.84 -66.15
N THR A 139 -38.19 -17.14 -65.85
CA THR A 139 -38.84 -18.27 -65.11
C THR A 139 -38.65 -18.60 -63.61
N LYS A 140 -39.79 -18.53 -62.89
CA LYS A 140 -40.34 -19.53 -61.91
C LYS A 140 -41.17 -20.60 -62.69
N PRO A 141 -41.89 -21.62 -62.11
CA PRO A 141 -42.16 -21.99 -60.69
C PRO A 141 -42.10 -23.52 -60.35
N ALA A 142 -42.38 -23.93 -59.08
CA ALA A 142 -43.24 -25.08 -58.69
C ALA A 142 -43.17 -25.48 -57.17
N GLY A 143 -44.14 -26.29 -56.70
CA GLY A 143 -44.25 -27.02 -55.40
C GLY A 143 -45.60 -27.79 -55.37
N PRO A 144 -46.04 -28.52 -54.30
CA PRO A 144 -45.42 -28.85 -52.99
C PRO A 144 -45.01 -30.36 -52.92
N PRO A 145 -45.56 -31.38 -52.17
CA PRO A 145 -46.64 -31.52 -51.16
C PRO A 145 -46.17 -32.05 -49.76
N LYS A 146 -46.52 -33.29 -49.33
CA LYS A 146 -46.23 -33.96 -48.03
C LYS A 146 -46.24 -35.50 -48.16
N ALA A 147 -45.57 -36.25 -47.25
CA ALA A 147 -45.89 -37.66 -46.92
C ALA A 147 -45.37 -38.11 -45.52
N ALA A 148 -46.01 -39.12 -44.91
CA ALA A 148 -45.72 -39.88 -43.66
C ALA A 148 -46.45 -41.27 -43.76
N PRO A 149 -46.49 -42.26 -42.81
CA PRO A 149 -46.03 -42.38 -41.39
C PRO A 149 -44.92 -43.47 -41.23
N SER A 150 -44.81 -44.49 -40.34
CA SER A 150 -45.58 -45.12 -39.21
C SER A 150 -44.64 -46.05 -38.39
N THR A 151 -44.47 -45.95 -37.04
CA THR A 151 -45.20 -46.54 -35.88
C THR A 151 -45.15 -48.06 -35.63
N ILE A 152 -44.81 -48.54 -34.39
CA ILE A 152 -45.62 -49.43 -33.49
C ILE A 152 -44.87 -50.03 -32.24
N THR A 153 -45.23 -49.59 -31.00
CA THR A 153 -45.28 -50.29 -29.66
C THR A 153 -44.00 -50.96 -29.02
N LYS A 154 -43.93 -51.44 -27.75
CA LYS A 154 -44.94 -51.75 -26.68
C LYS A 154 -44.43 -51.78 -25.19
N VAL A 155 -45.06 -50.99 -24.32
CA VAL A 155 -45.49 -51.13 -22.88
C VAL A 155 -44.93 -52.22 -21.90
N LYS A 156 -44.34 -51.79 -20.74
CA LYS A 156 -44.34 -52.26 -19.29
C LYS A 156 -44.19 -53.78 -18.92
N PRO A 157 -44.08 -54.23 -17.63
CA PRO A 157 -44.17 -53.56 -16.30
C PRO A 157 -43.01 -53.83 -15.29
N ALA A 158 -43.18 -53.46 -14.01
CA ALA A 158 -42.30 -53.73 -12.87
C ALA A 158 -43.09 -54.19 -11.61
N PRO A 159 -42.46 -54.89 -10.66
CA PRO A 159 -42.67 -54.74 -9.19
C PRO A 159 -41.38 -54.26 -8.45
N SER A 160 -41.41 -53.59 -7.28
CA SER A 160 -41.72 -54.06 -5.90
C SER A 160 -40.64 -55.01 -5.32
N SER A 161 -40.13 -54.92 -4.07
CA SER A 161 -40.39 -54.05 -2.88
C SER A 161 -39.20 -54.08 -1.87
N ALA A 162 -39.25 -53.26 -0.81
CA ALA A 162 -38.29 -53.20 0.34
C ALA A 162 -38.62 -54.29 1.43
N PRO A 163 -38.11 -54.32 2.71
CA PRO A 163 -37.21 -53.38 3.44
C PRO A 163 -36.23 -53.96 4.54
N SER A 164 -35.49 -53.05 5.21
CA SER A 164 -35.22 -53.01 6.69
C SER A 164 -34.07 -53.80 7.41
N THR A 165 -33.75 -53.32 8.63
CA THR A 165 -32.87 -53.85 9.71
C THR A 165 -31.35 -53.80 9.46
N ILE A 166 -30.44 -53.34 10.35
CA ILE A 166 -30.31 -53.20 11.82
C ILE A 166 -29.92 -54.49 12.57
N ALA A 167 -28.64 -54.63 13.01
CA ALA A 167 -28.23 -54.96 14.40
C ALA A 167 -26.73 -55.29 14.63
N LYS A 168 -26.17 -54.71 15.71
CA LYS A 168 -25.21 -55.27 16.72
C LYS A 168 -23.80 -55.78 16.34
N ALA A 169 -22.82 -55.30 17.11
CA ALA A 169 -21.43 -55.78 17.23
C ALA A 169 -21.28 -57.02 18.15
N LYS A 170 -20.08 -57.64 18.22
CA LYS A 170 -19.18 -57.62 19.42
C LYS A 170 -17.83 -58.41 19.25
N ALA A 171 -16.73 -57.82 19.73
CA ALA A 171 -15.45 -58.35 20.28
C ALA A 171 -14.75 -59.66 19.78
N ALA A 172 -13.44 -59.49 19.43
CA ALA A 172 -12.19 -60.16 19.92
C ALA A 172 -12.15 -61.66 20.31
N PRO A 173 -11.04 -62.39 20.03
CA PRO A 173 -9.87 -62.37 20.95
C PRO A 173 -8.45 -62.46 20.32
N LEU A 174 -7.42 -62.36 21.17
CA LEU A 174 -5.97 -62.62 20.92
C LEU A 174 -5.65 -64.14 20.90
N PRO A 175 -4.42 -64.56 20.50
CA PRO A 175 -3.43 -64.95 21.52
C PRO A 175 -1.92 -64.82 21.18
N ALA A 176 -1.08 -64.70 22.23
CA ALA A 176 0.29 -65.30 22.43
C ALA A 176 1.46 -65.00 21.44
N ALA A 177 2.76 -65.11 21.80
CA ALA A 177 3.50 -65.02 23.08
C ALA A 177 5.04 -64.92 22.80
N ALA A 178 5.86 -64.52 23.78
CA ALA A 178 7.34 -64.52 23.72
C ALA A 178 7.96 -65.88 24.11
N PRO A 179 9.30 -66.09 24.05
CA PRO A 179 10.12 -65.94 25.28
C PRO A 179 11.59 -65.41 24.98
N PRO A 180 12.71 -65.67 25.73
CA PRO A 180 13.55 -64.58 26.27
C PRO A 180 15.10 -64.78 26.17
N ILE A 181 15.87 -64.03 27.00
CA ILE A 181 17.28 -64.14 27.50
C ILE A 181 17.90 -62.71 27.45
N GLU A 182 18.35 -62.00 28.50
CA GLU A 182 18.96 -62.24 29.84
C GLU A 182 20.49 -61.91 29.87
N GLY A 183 20.94 -61.07 30.83
CA GLY A 183 22.33 -60.62 31.01
C GLY A 183 22.47 -59.29 31.78
N LEU A 184 23.42 -59.16 32.72
CA LEU A 184 23.52 -58.07 33.72
C LEU A 184 24.96 -57.58 33.99
N ALA A 185 25.13 -56.26 34.19
CA ALA A 185 26.03 -55.55 35.16
C ALA A 185 27.58 -55.84 35.17
N PRO A 186 28.48 -55.02 35.78
CA PRO A 186 28.28 -53.96 36.79
C PRO A 186 29.07 -52.63 36.57
N LEU A 187 29.60 -52.01 37.65
CA LEU A 187 29.79 -50.55 37.88
C LEU A 187 31.26 -50.04 37.97
N SER A 188 31.46 -48.76 37.58
CA SER A 188 32.38 -47.74 38.20
C SER A 188 33.92 -47.95 38.14
N PRO A 189 34.79 -46.96 38.47
CA PRO A 189 34.57 -45.60 39.03
C PRO A 189 35.29 -44.41 38.31
N LEU A 190 35.15 -43.19 38.87
CA LEU A 190 36.01 -41.99 38.67
C LEU A 190 37.28 -42.06 39.56
N PRO A 191 38.41 -41.39 39.23
CA PRO A 191 38.67 -39.94 39.49
C PRO A 191 39.38 -39.24 38.30
N GLY A 192 39.80 -37.97 38.29
CA GLY A 192 39.75 -36.80 39.22
C GLY A 192 40.16 -35.53 38.40
N ASP A 193 39.79 -34.30 38.78
CA ASP A 193 40.47 -33.42 39.75
C ASP A 193 41.80 -32.80 39.19
N ASP A 194 42.16 -31.51 39.38
CA ASP A 194 41.64 -30.54 40.35
C ASP A 194 41.91 -29.03 40.04
N LEU A 195 41.07 -28.18 40.65
CA LEU A 195 41.25 -26.80 41.18
C LEU A 195 42.10 -25.70 40.48
N PHE A 196 41.48 -24.49 40.36
CA PHE A 196 41.81 -23.32 41.22
C PHE A 196 40.66 -22.28 41.30
N GLY A 197 40.50 -21.64 42.47
CA GLY A 197 39.61 -20.52 42.83
C GLY A 197 40.00 -20.03 44.25
N PRO A 198 39.13 -19.42 45.10
CA PRO A 198 37.97 -18.53 44.87
C PRO A 198 37.97 -17.28 45.83
N ALA A 199 36.95 -16.39 45.74
CA ALA A 199 36.45 -15.45 46.80
C ALA A 199 35.26 -14.62 46.23
N THR A 200 34.05 -14.44 46.80
CA THR A 200 33.53 -13.98 48.12
C THR A 200 33.90 -12.51 48.43
N LEU A 201 32.99 -11.55 48.65
CA LEU A 201 31.84 -11.42 49.59
C LEU A 201 30.85 -10.32 49.08
N ALA A 202 29.61 -10.05 49.55
CA ALA A 202 28.65 -10.67 50.49
C ALA A 202 27.23 -10.02 50.34
N ASP A 203 26.28 -10.38 51.22
CA ASP A 203 24.86 -9.93 51.38
C ASP A 203 24.76 -8.87 52.56
N PRO A 204 23.62 -8.38 53.17
CA PRO A 204 22.24 -8.93 53.20
C PRO A 204 20.99 -8.00 53.37
N PHE A 205 19.77 -8.60 53.29
CA PHE A 205 18.48 -8.29 53.99
C PHE A 205 17.82 -6.87 53.88
N ALA A 206 16.50 -6.64 54.05
CA ALA A 206 15.26 -7.46 54.04
C ALA A 206 13.98 -6.56 53.98
N ALA A 207 12.81 -7.17 53.68
CA ALA A 207 11.42 -6.83 54.07
C ALA A 207 10.78 -5.41 53.85
N SER A 208 9.45 -5.42 53.69
CA SER A 208 8.48 -4.29 53.66
C SER A 208 8.09 -3.82 55.10
N PRO A 209 7.16 -2.85 55.41
CA PRO A 209 6.09 -2.24 54.56
C PRO A 209 5.56 -0.77 54.86
N VAL A 210 4.78 -0.17 53.92
CA VAL A 210 3.42 0.48 54.09
C VAL A 210 3.17 1.80 54.93
N ILE A 211 2.74 2.90 54.24
CA ILE A 211 2.03 4.21 54.62
C ILE A 211 2.61 5.18 55.71
N PRO A 212 2.07 6.43 55.92
CA PRO A 212 1.38 7.44 55.05
C PRO A 212 1.81 8.94 55.24
N LEU A 213 1.26 9.87 54.42
CA LEU A 213 1.12 11.35 54.66
C LEU A 213 2.46 12.15 54.79
N ASP A 214 2.56 13.50 54.78
CA ASP A 214 1.61 14.62 54.67
C ASP A 214 2.27 15.88 53.99
N SER A 215 1.58 17.03 53.94
CA SER A 215 2.16 18.39 53.69
C SER A 215 2.19 19.22 55.01
N PRO A 216 2.67 20.51 55.11
CA PRO A 216 3.24 21.44 54.11
C PRO A 216 4.47 22.33 54.59
N ALA A 217 4.91 23.25 53.71
CA ALA A 217 5.38 24.64 53.96
C ALA A 217 6.61 25.05 54.86
N ASN A 218 7.43 25.97 54.31
CA ASN A 218 8.03 27.19 54.93
C ASN A 218 9.04 27.13 56.11
N LEU A 219 10.32 27.55 55.90
CA LEU A 219 10.86 28.91 56.29
C LEU A 219 12.42 29.08 56.22
N ALA A 220 12.84 30.32 55.91
CA ALA A 220 14.06 31.06 56.33
C ALA A 220 15.51 30.60 56.00
N ASP A 221 16.18 31.37 55.11
CA ASP A 221 17.38 32.22 55.33
C ASP A 221 18.33 31.95 56.54
N PRO A 222 19.68 32.10 56.39
CA PRO A 222 20.27 33.47 56.40
C PRO A 222 21.65 33.74 55.69
N LEU A 223 21.90 35.03 55.38
CA LEU A 223 23.18 35.82 55.41
C LEU A 223 24.53 35.26 54.83
N ALA A 224 25.48 36.05 54.29
CA ALA A 224 25.54 37.46 53.84
C ALA A 224 26.87 37.81 53.10
N ALA A 225 26.88 39.01 52.47
CA ALA A 225 28.01 39.96 52.28
C ALA A 225 29.22 39.65 51.34
N ALA A 226 29.32 40.44 50.26
CA ALA A 226 30.51 41.27 49.91
C ALA A 226 30.17 42.30 48.79
N GLY A 227 30.80 43.50 48.81
CA GLY A 227 30.66 44.56 47.78
C GLY A 227 31.91 44.70 46.88
N PRO A 228 32.16 45.83 46.14
CA PRO A 228 31.65 47.19 46.39
C PRO A 228 31.25 48.09 45.16
N LEU A 229 30.69 49.28 45.45
CA LEU A 229 30.80 50.62 44.79
C LEU A 229 30.84 50.73 43.22
N ALA A 230 29.92 51.45 42.53
CA ALA A 230 29.67 52.92 42.47
C ALA A 230 30.72 53.75 41.66
N ALA A 231 30.40 54.74 40.80
CA ALA A 231 29.12 55.22 40.24
C ALA A 231 29.29 56.22 39.03
N ALA A 232 28.25 56.32 38.18
CA ALA A 232 27.70 57.55 37.53
C ALA A 232 28.58 58.42 36.55
N PRO A 233 28.05 59.47 35.84
CA PRO A 233 26.97 59.38 34.83
C PRO A 233 27.11 60.33 33.58
N LEU A 234 26.11 60.27 32.67
CA LEU A 234 25.55 61.36 31.82
C LEU A 234 26.37 62.04 30.69
N ALA A 235 25.94 61.85 29.42
CA ALA A 235 25.79 62.93 28.42
C ALA A 235 24.89 62.59 27.20
N ALA A 236 24.03 63.54 26.83
CA ALA A 236 23.13 63.64 25.66
C ALA A 236 23.79 63.36 24.28
N GLN A 237 23.13 62.65 23.34
CA GLN A 237 22.14 63.14 22.36
C GLN A 237 22.51 64.38 21.51
N LYS A 238 22.68 64.17 20.19
CA LYS A 238 21.90 64.81 19.08
C LYS A 238 22.39 64.35 17.70
N PRO A 239 21.50 64.32 16.69
CA PRO A 239 21.83 65.03 15.45
C PRO A 239 20.64 65.78 14.82
N ALA A 240 20.90 66.96 14.27
CA ALA A 240 20.06 67.65 13.27
C ALA A 240 20.94 68.61 12.46
N THR A 241 20.69 68.77 11.16
CA THR A 241 21.54 69.50 10.22
C THR A 241 21.26 71.01 10.17
N ALA A 242 22.13 71.78 9.51
CA ALA A 242 22.39 73.16 9.85
C ALA A 242 21.92 74.23 8.82
N LYS A 243 21.60 75.42 9.38
CA LYS A 243 21.83 76.76 8.78
C LYS A 243 20.91 77.16 7.60
N PRO A 244 20.87 78.45 7.14
CA PRO A 244 21.83 79.54 7.42
C PRO A 244 21.26 80.94 7.82
N ARG A 245 22.16 81.79 8.38
CA ARG A 245 22.42 83.25 8.12
C ARG A 245 21.23 84.26 8.06
N THR A 246 21.33 85.53 8.51
CA THR A 246 22.46 86.34 9.04
C THR A 246 21.98 87.55 9.90
N SER A 247 22.80 87.93 10.90
CA SER A 247 23.19 89.27 11.43
C SER A 247 22.62 90.59 10.86
N PRO A 248 22.87 91.77 11.51
CA PRO A 248 23.07 92.13 12.93
C PRO A 248 22.12 93.29 13.37
N GLY A 249 22.11 93.90 14.57
CA GLY A 249 22.85 93.76 15.83
C GLY A 249 22.98 95.12 16.59
N LYS A 250 23.61 95.12 17.78
CA LYS A 250 24.03 96.27 18.62
C LYS A 250 22.99 97.05 19.48
N ARG A 251 23.30 97.07 20.79
CA ARG A 251 23.38 98.23 21.73
C ARG A 251 22.11 98.86 22.37
N SER A 252 21.87 98.39 23.60
CA SER A 252 22.01 99.14 24.88
C SER A 252 21.15 100.38 25.25
N LYS A 253 20.56 100.26 26.46
CA LYS A 253 20.35 101.29 27.51
C LYS A 253 19.23 102.35 27.39
N VAL A 254 18.19 102.15 28.24
CA VAL A 254 17.73 103.04 29.33
C VAL A 254 16.97 104.37 29.02
N LEU A 255 15.77 104.51 29.63
CA LEU A 255 14.91 105.72 29.85
C LEU A 255 14.27 106.39 28.59
N PRO A 256 13.24 107.27 28.73
CA PRO A 256 12.13 107.31 29.70
C PRO A 256 10.70 107.41 29.06
N ILE A 257 9.67 107.21 29.90
CA ILE A 257 8.37 107.95 30.04
C ILE A 257 8.16 109.13 29.04
N ILE A 258 7.03 109.36 28.36
CA ILE A 258 5.59 109.39 28.77
C ILE A 258 4.65 108.94 27.63
N GLY A 259 3.51 108.32 27.96
CA GLY A 259 2.43 108.03 26.99
C GLY A 259 1.40 106.95 27.37
N ILE A 260 1.56 106.26 28.50
CA ILE A 260 0.91 104.97 28.80
C ILE A 260 -0.58 105.07 29.21
N ALA A 261 -1.05 106.22 29.70
CA ALA A 261 -2.32 106.33 30.43
C ALA A 261 -3.60 105.99 29.62
N VAL A 262 -3.64 106.27 28.32
CA VAL A 262 -4.87 106.12 27.50
C VAL A 262 -5.03 104.71 26.94
N VAL A 263 -3.93 104.06 26.55
CA VAL A 263 -3.96 102.70 25.97
C VAL A 263 -4.29 101.65 27.02
N VAL A 264 -3.83 101.82 28.26
CA VAL A 264 -4.12 100.89 29.37
C VAL A 264 -5.62 100.83 29.68
N LEU A 265 -6.37 101.92 29.57
CA LEU A 265 -7.80 101.95 29.87
C LEU A 265 -8.64 101.11 28.89
N LEU A 266 -8.31 101.14 27.59
CA LEU A 266 -8.95 100.29 26.59
C LEU A 266 -8.54 98.82 26.74
N ILE A 267 -7.28 98.54 27.09
CA ILE A 267 -6.79 97.19 27.36
C ILE A 267 -7.50 96.58 28.59
N VAL A 268 -7.64 97.33 29.68
CA VAL A 268 -8.34 96.87 30.90
C VAL A 268 -9.83 96.63 30.63
N GLY A 269 -10.50 97.51 29.87
CA GLY A 269 -11.89 97.29 29.46
C GLY A 269 -12.09 96.03 28.60
N GLY A 270 -11.20 95.80 27.63
CA GLY A 270 -11.21 94.58 26.81
C GLY A 270 -10.91 93.31 27.60
N ILE A 271 -9.95 93.35 28.53
CA ILE A 271 -9.61 92.22 29.40
C ILE A 271 -10.77 91.89 30.34
N ALA A 272 -11.44 92.88 30.93
CA ALA A 272 -12.59 92.63 31.82
C ALA A 272 -13.72 91.88 31.09
N GLY A 273 -14.07 92.29 29.85
CA GLY A 273 -15.08 91.59 29.05
C GLY A 273 -14.65 90.16 28.65
N PHE A 274 -13.38 89.98 28.28
CA PHE A 274 -12.82 88.69 27.87
C PHE A 274 -12.64 87.68 29.01
N VAL A 275 -12.43 88.17 30.25
CA VAL A 275 -12.29 87.34 31.45
C VAL A 275 -13.65 86.97 32.06
N LEU A 276 -14.69 87.81 31.91
CA LEU A 276 -16.03 87.53 32.45
C LEU A 276 -16.95 86.72 31.53
N THR A 277 -16.56 86.49 30.27
CA THR A 277 -17.33 85.67 29.30
C THR A 277 -16.68 84.32 28.99
N ARG A 278 -15.49 84.05 29.55
CA ARG A 278 -14.96 82.69 29.66
C ARG A 278 -15.36 82.13 31.03
N SER A 279 -16.29 81.18 31.01
CA SER A 279 -16.28 80.14 32.03
C SER A 279 -14.87 79.54 32.11
N ASN A 280 -14.44 79.24 33.33
CA ASN A 280 -13.13 78.66 33.52
C ASN A 280 -13.19 77.22 33.00
N GLY A 281 -12.49 76.92 31.90
CA GLY A 281 -12.51 75.57 31.31
C GLY A 281 -12.03 74.48 32.29
N ASP A 282 -11.29 74.86 33.32
CA ASP A 282 -10.93 73.96 34.42
C ASP A 282 -12.13 73.57 35.31
N GLU A 283 -13.11 74.46 35.48
CA GLU A 283 -14.35 74.24 36.25
C GLU A 283 -15.38 73.45 35.45
N GLU A 284 -15.56 73.73 34.15
CA GLU A 284 -16.45 72.92 33.31
C GLU A 284 -15.93 71.49 33.14
N PHE A 285 -14.61 71.33 32.96
CA PHE A 285 -14.00 70.01 33.00
C PHE A 285 -14.22 69.32 34.36
N ALA A 286 -14.09 70.05 35.47
CA ALA A 286 -14.34 69.49 36.81
C ALA A 286 -15.82 69.09 37.02
N LEU A 287 -16.78 69.82 36.43
CA LEU A 287 -18.20 69.46 36.45
C LEU A 287 -18.53 68.25 35.57
N ALA A 288 -17.77 68.01 34.49
CA ALA A 288 -17.87 66.80 33.67
C ALA A 288 -17.25 65.59 34.40
N GLU A 289 -16.07 65.79 34.99
CA GLU A 289 -15.36 64.80 35.79
C GLU A 289 -16.16 64.40 37.04
N GLN A 290 -16.83 65.35 37.70
CA GLN A 290 -17.72 65.07 38.83
C GLN A 290 -18.84 64.09 38.44
N ASP A 291 -19.45 64.26 37.27
CA ASP A 291 -20.49 63.36 36.77
C ASP A 291 -19.91 61.99 36.38
N TYR A 292 -18.70 61.97 35.79
CA TYR A 292 -17.98 60.72 35.46
C TYR A 292 -17.70 59.88 36.70
N GLN A 293 -17.11 60.51 37.73
CA GLN A 293 -16.81 59.87 39.01
C GLN A 293 -18.08 59.50 39.81
N ALA A 294 -19.15 60.29 39.68
CA ALA A 294 -20.48 59.98 40.22
C ALA A 294 -21.23 58.90 39.41
N LYS A 295 -20.65 58.38 38.32
CA LYS A 295 -21.22 57.36 37.41
C LYS A 295 -22.49 57.82 36.68
N SER A 296 -22.69 59.13 36.58
CA SER A 296 -23.76 59.77 35.81
C SER A 296 -23.34 59.87 34.34
N TYR A 297 -23.11 58.72 33.70
CA TYR A 297 -22.35 58.64 32.44
C TYR A 297 -22.99 59.42 31.28
N ASP A 298 -24.32 59.47 31.15
CA ASP A 298 -24.99 60.28 30.12
C ASP A 298 -24.72 61.79 30.30
N ALA A 299 -24.76 62.27 31.53
CA ALA A 299 -24.47 63.67 31.86
C ALA A 299 -22.97 63.99 31.69
N ALA A 300 -22.09 63.04 32.02
CA ALA A 300 -20.65 63.14 31.73
C ALA A 300 -20.37 63.18 30.21
N ILE A 301 -21.04 62.35 29.40
CA ILE A 301 -20.93 62.38 27.93
C ILE A 301 -21.36 63.74 27.38
N ALA A 302 -22.48 64.29 27.88
CA ALA A 302 -22.96 65.61 27.48
C ALA A 302 -21.95 66.71 27.85
N LYS A 303 -21.57 66.82 29.13
CA LYS A 303 -20.64 67.86 29.62
C LYS A 303 -19.26 67.77 28.99
N HIS A 304 -18.68 66.57 28.84
CA HIS A 304 -17.41 66.41 28.11
C HIS A 304 -17.55 66.72 26.61
N SER A 305 -18.73 66.59 26.00
CA SER A 305 -18.94 67.02 24.60
C SER A 305 -18.97 68.53 24.48
N THR A 306 -19.77 69.22 25.31
CA THR A 306 -19.79 70.70 25.39
C THR A 306 -18.39 71.26 25.63
N PHE A 307 -17.67 70.75 26.64
CA PHE A 307 -16.28 71.15 26.91
C PHE A 307 -15.33 70.95 25.69
N LEU A 308 -15.57 69.94 24.85
CA LEU A 308 -14.76 69.69 23.65
C LEU A 308 -15.16 70.56 22.45
N GLU A 309 -16.38 71.09 22.44
CA GLU A 309 -16.88 72.03 21.44
C GLU A 309 -16.41 73.47 21.78
N ASP A 310 -16.48 73.87 23.05
CA ASP A 310 -16.09 75.19 23.53
C ASP A 310 -14.56 75.34 23.77
N PHE A 311 -13.87 74.27 24.16
CA PHE A 311 -12.42 74.27 24.45
C PHE A 311 -11.60 73.21 23.68
N PRO A 312 -11.73 73.10 22.34
CA PRO A 312 -11.14 72.01 21.53
C PRO A 312 -9.61 71.93 21.56
N SER A 313 -8.94 73.03 21.92
CA SER A 313 -7.48 73.16 22.04
C SER A 313 -6.98 73.22 23.49
N SER A 314 -7.82 72.86 24.47
CA SER A 314 -7.42 72.79 25.89
C SER A 314 -6.36 71.72 26.13
N SER A 315 -5.51 71.91 27.14
CA SER A 315 -4.61 70.87 27.66
C SER A 315 -5.38 69.62 28.10
N LYS A 316 -6.59 69.79 28.62
CA LYS A 316 -7.50 68.72 29.07
C LYS A 316 -8.37 68.12 27.94
N ALA A 317 -8.22 68.56 26.70
CA ALA A 317 -9.06 68.08 25.59
C ALA A 317 -8.78 66.61 25.22
N SER A 318 -7.56 66.11 25.46
CA SER A 318 -7.26 64.67 25.38
C SER A 318 -8.02 63.90 26.47
N THR A 319 -7.84 64.29 27.73
CA THR A 319 -8.52 63.69 28.90
C THR A 319 -10.04 63.68 28.75
N ALA A 320 -10.65 64.77 28.27
CA ALA A 320 -12.10 64.84 28.05
C ALA A 320 -12.59 63.89 26.93
N ARG A 321 -11.81 63.67 25.86
CA ARG A 321 -12.15 62.66 24.84
C ARG A 321 -12.04 61.24 25.40
N LEU A 322 -11.01 60.98 26.22
CA LEU A 322 -10.83 59.71 26.91
C LEU A 322 -12.01 59.40 27.82
N HIS A 323 -12.35 60.30 28.75
CA HIS A 323 -13.43 60.07 29.72
C HIS A 323 -14.80 60.09 29.05
N ARG A 324 -15.04 60.92 28.01
CA ARG A 324 -16.24 60.81 27.16
C ARG A 324 -16.32 59.44 26.45
N GLY A 325 -15.19 58.97 25.92
CA GLY A 325 -15.10 57.67 25.27
C GLY A 325 -15.44 56.54 26.23
N MET A 326 -14.81 56.53 27.41
CA MET A 326 -15.08 55.51 28.43
C MET A 326 -16.51 55.60 28.98
N ALA A 327 -17.05 56.81 29.19
CA ALA A 327 -18.44 57.02 29.56
C ALA A 327 -19.41 56.47 28.51
N LYS A 328 -19.13 56.58 27.20
CA LYS A 328 -19.93 55.92 26.14
C LYS A 328 -19.96 54.40 26.28
N ILE A 329 -18.86 53.76 26.72
CA ILE A 329 -18.82 52.30 26.95
C ILE A 329 -19.62 51.93 28.20
N LEU A 330 -19.47 52.71 29.27
CA LEU A 330 -20.11 52.43 30.56
C LEU A 330 -21.61 52.76 30.58
N ALA A 331 -22.05 53.81 29.89
CA ALA A 331 -23.47 54.15 29.68
C ALA A 331 -24.21 53.06 28.87
N ALA A 332 -23.52 52.40 27.92
CA ALA A 332 -24.07 51.29 27.15
C ALA A 332 -24.26 49.99 27.96
N SER A 333 -23.91 49.98 29.26
CA SER A 333 -23.97 48.81 30.15
C SER A 333 -25.05 48.96 31.24
N PRO A 334 -26.36 48.82 30.91
CA PRO A 334 -27.46 48.97 31.87
C PRO A 334 -27.56 47.82 32.89
N SER A 335 -26.82 46.74 32.67
CA SER A 335 -26.70 45.57 33.55
C SER A 335 -25.35 44.92 33.30
N LYS A 336 -24.65 44.50 34.37
CA LYS A 336 -23.27 43.97 34.29
C LYS A 336 -23.08 42.85 33.27
N ASP A 337 -24.13 42.09 32.97
CA ASP A 337 -24.02 40.85 32.20
C ASP A 337 -24.40 41.02 30.71
N ASN A 338 -24.94 42.17 30.27
CA ASN A 338 -25.46 42.34 28.90
C ASN A 338 -24.45 42.94 27.91
N TYR A 339 -23.29 42.29 27.78
CA TYR A 339 -22.21 42.74 26.90
C TYR A 339 -22.53 42.74 25.39
N THR A 340 -23.60 42.05 24.96
CA THR A 340 -24.10 42.10 23.57
C THR A 340 -24.39 43.55 23.14
N ALA A 341 -25.02 44.35 24.03
CA ALA A 341 -25.34 45.75 23.74
C ALA A 341 -24.14 46.70 23.90
N VAL A 342 -23.16 46.33 24.74
CA VAL A 342 -21.95 47.13 25.04
C VAL A 342 -20.95 47.10 23.88
N LEU A 343 -20.75 45.95 23.24
CA LEU A 343 -19.68 45.75 22.26
C LEU A 343 -19.69 46.74 21.07
N PRO A 344 -20.84 47.12 20.45
CA PRO A 344 -20.87 48.14 19.41
C PRO A 344 -20.42 49.53 19.91
N ALA A 345 -20.86 49.92 21.13
CA ALA A 345 -20.45 51.17 21.76
C ALA A 345 -18.95 51.15 22.11
N ALA A 346 -18.44 50.03 22.61
CA ALA A 346 -17.02 49.81 22.86
C ALA A 346 -16.19 49.97 21.58
N LYS A 347 -16.57 49.31 20.48
CA LYS A 347 -15.90 49.46 19.17
C LYS A 347 -15.87 50.92 18.69
N SER A 348 -16.99 51.63 18.80
CA SER A 348 -17.08 53.05 18.38
C SER A 348 -16.19 53.94 19.25
N ALA A 349 -16.32 53.85 20.58
CA ALA A 349 -15.56 54.67 21.52
C ALA A 349 -14.05 54.42 21.44
N LEU A 350 -13.62 53.15 21.35
CA LEU A 350 -12.21 52.79 21.19
C LEU A 350 -11.62 53.26 19.85
N THR A 351 -12.45 53.35 18.81
CA THR A 351 -12.05 53.95 17.52
C THR A 351 -11.90 55.47 17.62
N GLU A 352 -12.76 56.17 18.38
CA GLU A 352 -12.59 57.60 18.68
C GLU A 352 -11.32 57.89 19.49
N ILE A 353 -11.00 57.09 20.52
CA ILE A 353 -9.93 57.42 21.49
C ILE A 353 -8.58 56.77 21.19
N GLY A 354 -8.50 55.80 20.28
CA GLY A 354 -7.30 54.99 20.03
C GLY A 354 -6.07 55.72 19.46
N GLY A 355 -6.15 57.03 19.24
CA GLY A 355 -5.04 57.91 18.88
C GLY A 355 -4.75 59.03 19.88
N GLU A 356 -5.47 59.12 21.00
CA GLU A 356 -5.33 60.21 21.97
C GLU A 356 -4.08 60.07 22.85
N LYS A 357 -3.50 61.23 23.19
CA LYS A 357 -2.13 61.31 23.73
C LYS A 357 -2.00 60.76 25.16
N GLU A 358 -3.08 60.77 25.93
CA GLU A 358 -3.10 60.36 27.34
C GLU A 358 -3.79 59.00 27.57
N LEU A 359 -4.04 58.22 26.50
CA LEU A 359 -4.78 56.94 26.56
C LEU A 359 -4.24 55.96 27.62
N SER A 360 -2.96 56.08 27.99
CA SER A 360 -2.34 55.34 29.10
C SER A 360 -3.00 55.53 30.47
N GLN A 361 -3.76 56.62 30.69
CA GLN A 361 -4.52 56.83 31.92
C GLN A 361 -5.68 55.84 32.04
N LEU A 362 -6.33 55.47 30.92
CA LEU A 362 -7.46 54.54 30.90
C LEU A 362 -7.07 53.06 30.83
N HIS A 363 -5.81 52.71 30.57
CA HIS A 363 -5.38 51.31 30.41
C HIS A 363 -5.72 50.43 31.64
N GLY A 364 -5.72 51.01 32.85
CA GLY A 364 -6.11 50.31 34.09
C GLY A 364 -7.60 49.97 34.19
N GLU A 365 -8.48 50.75 33.54
CA GLU A 365 -9.92 50.51 33.51
C GLU A 365 -10.33 49.65 32.28
N LEU A 366 -9.68 49.87 31.13
CA LEU A 366 -9.93 49.15 29.88
C LEU A 366 -9.50 47.67 29.96
N ALA A 367 -8.35 47.37 30.57
CA ALA A 367 -7.84 46.00 30.66
C ALA A 367 -8.81 44.99 31.31
N PRO A 368 -9.38 45.24 32.52
CA PRO A 368 -10.37 44.34 33.09
C PRO A 368 -11.70 44.37 32.32
N LEU A 369 -12.17 45.53 31.86
CA LEU A 369 -13.45 45.67 31.16
C LEU A 369 -13.50 44.88 29.85
N LEU A 370 -12.44 44.94 29.04
CA LEU A 370 -12.36 44.22 27.76
C LEU A 370 -12.13 42.72 27.96
N THR A 371 -11.40 42.32 29.00
CA THR A 371 -11.21 40.91 29.38
C THR A 371 -12.54 40.28 29.81
N GLU A 372 -13.30 40.95 30.70
CA GLU A 372 -14.57 40.42 31.19
C GLU A 372 -15.65 40.44 30.10
N MET A 373 -15.67 41.45 29.23
CA MET A 373 -16.53 41.47 28.05
C MET A 373 -16.29 40.26 27.13
N ALA A 374 -15.03 39.89 26.90
CA ALA A 374 -14.69 38.69 26.12
C ALA A 374 -15.11 37.39 26.82
N ALA A 375 -14.89 37.29 28.14
CA ALA A 375 -15.30 36.12 28.93
C ALA A 375 -16.83 35.95 28.97
N ALA A 376 -17.59 37.00 29.27
CA ALA A 376 -19.04 36.95 29.36
C ALA A 376 -19.72 36.67 28.02
N LEU A 377 -19.23 37.23 26.91
CA LEU A 377 -19.71 36.90 25.56
C LEU A 377 -19.38 35.44 25.17
N THR A 378 -18.26 34.89 25.67
CA THR A 378 -17.90 33.48 25.48
C THR A 378 -18.87 32.55 26.22
N GLU A 379 -19.24 32.87 27.47
CA GLU A 379 -20.25 32.12 28.20
C GLU A 379 -21.66 32.26 27.58
N GLN A 380 -22.04 33.44 27.08
CA GLN A 380 -23.27 33.60 26.29
C GLN A 380 -23.28 32.73 25.03
N ALA A 381 -22.12 32.54 24.38
CA ALA A 381 -22.00 31.67 23.22
C ALA A 381 -22.17 30.18 23.57
N LYS A 382 -21.63 29.74 24.72
CA LYS A 382 -21.86 28.38 25.27
C LYS A 382 -23.31 28.14 25.68
N GLN A 383 -24.02 29.18 26.12
CA GLN A 383 -25.40 29.11 26.64
C GLN A 383 -26.50 29.33 25.57
N GLY A 384 -26.13 29.58 24.31
CA GLY A 384 -27.07 29.76 23.21
C GLY A 384 -27.99 28.55 23.01
N LYS A 385 -29.30 28.80 22.82
CA LYS A 385 -30.33 27.77 22.67
C LYS A 385 -30.37 27.19 21.26
N THR A 386 -29.71 27.84 20.31
CA THR A 386 -29.61 27.41 18.90
C THR A 386 -28.18 27.59 18.39
N SER A 387 -27.77 26.77 17.42
CA SER A 387 -26.45 26.89 16.78
C SER A 387 -26.24 28.27 16.12
N ALA A 388 -27.30 28.93 15.65
CA ALA A 388 -27.24 30.28 15.09
C ALA A 388 -26.95 31.34 16.17
N GLU A 389 -27.62 31.26 17.32
CA GLU A 389 -27.39 32.14 18.48
C GLU A 389 -25.97 31.98 19.02
N SER A 390 -25.50 30.75 19.24
CA SER A 390 -24.12 30.47 19.64
C SER A 390 -23.08 30.98 18.63
N ALA A 391 -23.36 30.89 17.32
CA ALA A 391 -22.46 31.41 16.29
C ALA A 391 -22.42 32.95 16.26
N GLU A 392 -23.53 33.64 16.50
CA GLU A 392 -23.57 35.10 16.65
C GLU A 392 -22.73 35.56 17.86
N LYS A 393 -22.91 34.91 19.01
CA LYS A 393 -22.17 35.23 20.24
C LYS A 393 -20.68 34.86 20.14
N LEU A 394 -20.33 33.77 19.46
CA LEU A 394 -18.95 33.40 19.14
C LEU A 394 -18.24 34.52 18.34
N ALA A 395 -18.92 35.12 17.36
CA ALA A 395 -18.36 36.25 16.62
C ALA A 395 -18.17 37.50 17.51
N GLN A 396 -19.16 37.83 18.34
CA GLN A 396 -19.09 38.95 19.30
C GLN A 396 -17.99 38.75 20.35
N ALA A 397 -17.80 37.53 20.85
CA ALA A 397 -16.74 37.18 21.79
C ALA A 397 -15.34 37.29 21.15
N LYS A 398 -15.16 36.81 19.91
CA LYS A 398 -13.92 36.98 19.14
C LYS A 398 -13.59 38.46 18.88
N ASP A 399 -14.60 39.28 18.59
CA ASP A 399 -14.47 40.73 18.46
C ASP A 399 -14.02 41.39 19.77
N ALA A 400 -14.61 41.01 20.90
CA ALA A 400 -14.23 41.52 22.23
C ALA A 400 -12.80 41.09 22.62
N LEU A 401 -12.45 39.83 22.37
CA LEU A 401 -11.11 39.29 22.55
C LEU A 401 -10.06 40.04 21.70
N ALA A 402 -10.39 40.39 20.45
CA ALA A 402 -9.50 41.18 19.59
C ALA A 402 -9.21 42.58 20.17
N LEU A 403 -10.21 43.21 20.80
CA LEU A 403 -10.01 44.48 21.54
C LEU A 403 -9.15 44.30 22.79
N ALA A 404 -9.36 43.21 23.55
CA ALA A 404 -8.55 42.88 24.73
C ALA A 404 -7.10 42.50 24.38
N ASN A 405 -6.85 42.00 23.17
CA ASN A 405 -5.52 41.68 22.67
C ASN A 405 -4.81 42.85 21.94
N ASP A 406 -5.48 43.97 21.68
CA ASP A 406 -4.87 45.15 21.06
C ASP A 406 -3.97 45.90 22.06
N GLY A 407 -2.68 45.98 21.73
CA GLY A 407 -1.68 46.68 22.56
C GLY A 407 -1.90 48.18 22.74
N ARG A 408 -2.78 48.81 21.94
CA ARG A 408 -3.18 50.22 22.10
C ARG A 408 -4.11 50.43 23.30
N PHE A 409 -4.96 49.46 23.60
CA PHE A 409 -5.97 49.53 24.66
C PHE A 409 -5.57 48.74 25.91
N VAL A 410 -4.85 47.62 25.72
CA VAL A 410 -4.42 46.72 26.80
C VAL A 410 -2.92 46.41 26.67
N PRO A 411 -2.04 47.16 27.35
CA PRO A 411 -0.61 46.88 27.40
C PRO A 411 -0.30 45.50 27.98
N GLY A 412 0.81 44.89 27.54
CA GLY A 412 1.21 43.55 28.00
C GLY A 412 1.47 43.41 29.51
N SER A 413 1.66 44.53 30.23
CA SER A 413 1.80 44.59 31.69
C SER A 413 0.47 44.60 32.47
N LEU A 414 -0.64 44.93 31.81
CA LEU A 414 -1.99 44.95 32.39
C LEU A 414 -2.90 43.85 31.81
N ARG A 415 -2.43 43.14 30.77
CA ARG A 415 -3.15 42.06 30.12
C ARG A 415 -3.27 40.84 31.02
N GLN A 416 -4.49 40.35 31.20
CA GLN A 416 -4.78 39.15 31.98
C GLN A 416 -4.50 37.89 31.12
N TRP A 417 -3.23 37.62 30.81
CA TRP A 417 -2.80 36.60 29.85
C TRP A 417 -3.45 35.22 30.07
N GLN A 418 -3.51 34.74 31.31
CA GLN A 418 -4.17 33.47 31.64
C GLN A 418 -5.67 33.50 31.30
N ARG A 419 -6.37 34.57 31.70
CA ARG A 419 -7.83 34.70 31.49
C ARG A 419 -8.19 34.83 30.00
N LEU A 420 -7.36 35.50 29.22
CA LEU A 420 -7.53 35.56 27.76
C LEU A 420 -7.21 34.22 27.09
N ALA A 421 -6.26 33.44 27.60
CA ALA A 421 -5.99 32.08 27.11
C ALA A 421 -7.18 31.12 27.39
N GLU A 422 -7.77 31.17 28.59
CA GLU A 422 -8.99 30.41 28.95
C GLU A 422 -10.17 30.75 28.01
N VAL A 423 -10.26 32.01 27.57
CA VAL A 423 -11.25 32.50 26.60
C VAL A 423 -10.93 32.05 25.19
N GLU A 424 -9.67 32.15 24.74
CA GLU A 424 -9.21 31.67 23.43
C GLU A 424 -9.45 30.17 23.25
N GLU A 425 -9.12 29.36 24.26
CA GLU A 425 -9.40 27.91 24.28
C GLU A 425 -10.90 27.62 24.23
N SER A 426 -11.69 28.29 25.09
CA SER A 426 -13.16 28.17 25.11
C SER A 426 -13.81 28.48 23.76
N LEU A 427 -13.34 29.53 23.07
CA LEU A 427 -13.85 29.93 21.76
C LEU A 427 -13.41 28.98 20.65
N GLY A 428 -12.19 28.43 20.72
CA GLY A 428 -11.69 27.42 19.79
C GLY A 428 -12.47 26.10 19.87
N LEU A 429 -12.79 25.65 21.08
CA LEU A 429 -13.63 24.46 21.31
C LEU A 429 -15.05 24.67 20.76
N LEU A 430 -15.69 25.79 21.09
CA LEU A 430 -17.05 26.09 20.62
C LEU A 430 -17.12 26.25 19.10
N GLU A 431 -16.10 26.85 18.46
CA GLU A 431 -16.01 26.91 17.01
C GLU A 431 -15.83 25.52 16.37
N ARG A 432 -15.02 24.64 16.97
CA ARG A 432 -14.91 23.25 16.53
C ARG A 432 -16.24 22.52 16.61
N ASP A 433 -16.98 22.67 17.71
CA ASP A 433 -18.27 22.01 17.94
C ASP A 433 -19.36 22.50 16.97
N LEU A 434 -19.49 23.81 16.77
CA LEU A 434 -20.42 24.40 15.79
C LEU A 434 -20.04 24.02 14.35
N GLY A 435 -18.74 24.01 14.04
CA GLY A 435 -18.21 23.53 12.76
C GLY A 435 -18.52 22.05 12.52
N ARG A 436 -18.39 21.19 13.54
CA ARG A 436 -18.72 19.76 13.49
C ARG A 436 -20.19 19.54 13.16
N GLY A 437 -21.09 20.19 13.89
CA GLY A 437 -22.54 20.06 13.69
C GLY A 437 -22.97 20.45 12.28
N LYS A 438 -22.51 21.62 11.80
CA LYS A 438 -22.79 22.11 10.44
C LYS A 438 -22.19 21.21 9.34
N SER A 439 -20.98 20.69 9.56
CA SER A 439 -20.32 19.77 8.62
C SER A 439 -21.05 18.44 8.53
N LEU A 440 -21.53 17.91 9.66
CA LEU A 440 -22.36 16.71 9.72
C LEU A 440 -23.68 16.89 8.94
N GLU A 441 -24.39 18.00 9.15
CA GLU A 441 -25.65 18.29 8.45
C GLU A 441 -25.47 18.33 6.92
N VAL A 442 -24.47 19.09 6.44
CA VAL A 442 -24.16 19.21 5.01
C VAL A 442 -23.75 17.85 4.42
N ALA A 443 -22.87 17.12 5.10
CA ALA A 443 -22.42 15.81 4.65
C ALA A 443 -23.58 14.79 4.61
N LEU A 444 -24.44 14.73 5.62
CA LEU A 444 -25.62 13.84 5.60
C LEU A 444 -26.52 14.11 4.38
N ALA A 445 -26.71 15.37 4.01
CA ALA A 445 -27.49 15.76 2.84
C ALA A 445 -26.83 15.34 1.51
N ASP A 446 -25.53 15.63 1.33
CA ASP A 446 -24.81 15.28 0.10
C ASP A 446 -24.54 13.76 -0.04
N ILE A 447 -24.22 13.06 1.05
CA ILE A 447 -24.10 11.59 1.09
C ILE A 447 -25.42 10.94 0.63
N LYS A 448 -26.56 11.41 1.15
CA LYS A 448 -27.90 10.92 0.77
C LYS A 448 -28.17 11.14 -0.72
N LYS A 449 -27.97 12.36 -1.21
CA LYS A 449 -28.15 12.78 -2.61
C LYS A 449 -27.25 12.01 -3.59
N HIS A 450 -26.02 11.68 -3.19
CA HIS A 450 -25.13 10.82 -3.97
C HIS A 450 -25.63 9.36 -3.98
N ALA A 451 -26.09 8.83 -2.85
CA ALA A 451 -26.67 7.49 -2.78
C ALA A 451 -27.98 7.34 -3.59
N GLU A 452 -28.89 8.32 -3.52
CA GLU A 452 -30.13 8.35 -4.32
C GLU A 452 -29.85 8.38 -5.83
N THR A 453 -28.70 8.91 -6.25
CA THR A 453 -28.23 8.87 -7.65
C THR A 453 -27.29 7.69 -7.95
N SER A 454 -27.21 6.69 -7.07
CA SER A 454 -26.35 5.50 -7.16
C SER A 454 -24.83 5.78 -7.24
N LYS A 455 -24.39 6.97 -6.85
CA LYS A 455 -22.97 7.39 -6.87
C LYS A 455 -22.27 7.04 -5.56
N LEU A 456 -22.11 5.75 -5.29
CA LEU A 456 -21.62 5.26 -4.00
C LEU A 456 -20.20 5.75 -3.68
N ASP A 457 -19.30 5.86 -4.65
CA ASP A 457 -17.96 6.44 -4.45
C ASP A 457 -18.00 7.88 -3.92
N ALA A 458 -18.90 8.70 -4.46
CA ALA A 458 -19.06 10.09 -4.04
C ALA A 458 -19.71 10.20 -2.65
N ALA A 459 -20.67 9.32 -2.36
CA ALA A 459 -21.26 9.19 -1.03
C ALA A 459 -20.21 8.75 0.02
N ARG A 460 -19.28 7.84 -0.33
CA ARG A 460 -18.14 7.51 0.52
C ARG A 460 -17.21 8.71 0.69
N ALA A 461 -16.78 9.32 -0.41
CA ALA A 461 -15.78 10.41 -0.38
C ALA A 461 -16.19 11.56 0.54
N GLU A 462 -17.47 11.95 0.56
CA GLU A 462 -17.97 12.99 1.46
C GLU A 462 -17.99 12.54 2.94
N ARG A 463 -18.32 11.26 3.23
CA ARG A 463 -18.16 10.69 4.58
C ARG A 463 -16.69 10.63 5.02
N THR A 464 -15.78 10.17 4.15
CA THR A 464 -14.35 10.10 4.47
C THR A 464 -13.79 11.50 4.75
N LYS A 465 -14.19 12.51 3.95
CA LYS A 465 -13.88 13.93 4.16
C LYS A 465 -14.40 14.46 5.50
N LEU A 466 -15.63 14.13 5.89
CA LEU A 466 -16.20 14.48 7.19
C LEU A 466 -15.39 13.86 8.35
N ILE A 467 -15.09 12.56 8.27
CA ILE A 467 -14.38 11.82 9.33
C ILE A 467 -12.92 12.26 9.46
N LEU A 468 -12.25 12.65 8.37
CA LEU A 468 -10.89 13.21 8.42
C LEU A 468 -10.83 14.57 9.13
N GLY A 469 -11.88 15.39 9.07
CA GLY A 469 -11.99 16.63 9.85
C GLY A 469 -12.45 16.40 11.30
N TYR A 470 -13.35 15.44 11.49
CA TYR A 470 -14.00 15.15 12.77
C TYR A 470 -14.03 13.63 13.02
N PRO A 471 -12.90 13.01 13.44
CA PRO A 471 -12.83 11.56 13.69
C PRO A 471 -13.87 11.07 14.70
N GLU A 472 -14.28 11.93 15.64
CA GLU A 472 -15.34 11.67 16.60
C GLU A 472 -16.71 11.32 15.95
N LEU A 473 -16.96 11.77 14.72
CA LEU A 473 -18.19 11.47 13.98
C LEU A 473 -18.19 10.07 13.34
N ALA A 474 -17.09 9.33 13.33
CA ALA A 474 -17.04 8.00 12.70
C ALA A 474 -18.09 7.02 13.26
N GLY A 475 -18.43 7.17 14.55
CA GLY A 475 -19.45 6.41 15.26
C GLY A 475 -20.79 7.15 15.46
N ASP A 476 -21.05 8.27 14.79
CA ASP A 476 -22.29 9.02 14.96
C ASP A 476 -23.56 8.20 14.64
N VAL A 477 -24.68 8.52 15.31
CA VAL A 477 -25.95 7.79 15.16
C VAL A 477 -26.65 8.16 13.85
N ALA A 478 -26.65 9.44 13.45
CA ALA A 478 -27.31 9.88 12.21
C ALA A 478 -26.56 9.35 10.97
N LEU A 479 -25.23 9.28 10.99
CA LEU A 479 -24.46 8.59 9.94
C LEU A 479 -24.76 7.09 9.88
N ARG A 480 -24.88 6.41 11.03
CA ARG A 480 -25.25 4.99 11.09
C ARG A 480 -26.66 4.75 10.53
N ASP A 481 -27.64 5.57 10.88
CA ASP A 481 -29.02 5.44 10.39
C ASP A 481 -29.19 5.86 8.93
N LEU A 482 -28.45 6.86 8.45
CA LEU A 482 -28.36 7.15 7.02
C LEU A 482 -27.75 5.96 6.25
N GLY A 483 -26.71 5.32 6.79
CA GLY A 483 -26.15 4.09 6.24
C GLY A 483 -27.20 2.98 6.08
N LYS A 484 -28.02 2.73 7.10
CA LYS A 484 -29.14 1.77 7.05
C LYS A 484 -30.19 2.15 5.99
N GLN A 485 -30.52 3.44 5.84
CA GLN A 485 -31.45 3.92 4.81
C GLN A 485 -30.89 3.67 3.40
N ILE A 486 -29.62 4.01 3.17
CA ILE A 486 -28.95 3.79 1.89
C ILE A 486 -28.87 2.29 1.58
N GLY A 487 -28.54 1.44 2.55
CA GLY A 487 -28.53 -0.02 2.39
C GLY A 487 -29.86 -0.58 1.88
N LYS A 488 -31.00 -0.10 2.41
CA LYS A 488 -32.33 -0.48 1.92
C LYS A 488 -32.57 -0.05 0.47
N THR A 489 -32.20 1.17 0.11
CA THR A 489 -32.30 1.68 -1.27
C THR A 489 -31.41 0.90 -2.25
N VAL A 490 -30.17 0.61 -1.85
CA VAL A 490 -29.20 -0.16 -2.64
C VAL A 490 -29.66 -1.61 -2.85
N ALA A 491 -30.18 -2.27 -1.82
CA ALA A 491 -30.72 -3.62 -1.93
C ALA A 491 -31.95 -3.67 -2.86
N ALA A 492 -32.89 -2.73 -2.71
CA ALA A 492 -34.10 -2.65 -3.53
C ALA A 492 -33.82 -2.27 -5.01
N GLY A 493 -32.70 -1.58 -5.28
CA GLY A 493 -32.25 -1.26 -6.63
C GLY A 493 -31.61 -2.44 -7.38
N LEU A 494 -31.19 -3.50 -6.66
CA LEU A 494 -30.42 -4.59 -7.23
C LEU A 494 -31.29 -5.53 -8.06
N LYS A 495 -30.77 -5.97 -9.22
CA LYS A 495 -31.50 -6.82 -10.16
C LYS A 495 -30.74 -8.11 -10.44
N THR A 496 -31.50 -9.20 -10.41
CA THR A 496 -31.06 -10.56 -10.71
C THR A 496 -31.77 -11.01 -11.98
N ALA A 497 -31.04 -11.69 -12.86
CA ALA A 497 -31.55 -12.27 -14.10
C ALA A 497 -31.18 -13.75 -14.18
N ALA A 498 -31.91 -14.52 -14.99
CA ALA A 498 -31.42 -15.81 -15.43
C ALA A 498 -30.18 -15.60 -16.34
N ASP A 499 -29.15 -16.41 -16.15
CA ASP A 499 -27.98 -16.41 -17.04
C ASP A 499 -28.04 -17.66 -17.92
N SER A 500 -27.91 -17.50 -19.24
CA SER A 500 -27.96 -18.60 -20.23
C SER A 500 -26.61 -18.85 -20.91
N SER A 501 -25.53 -18.33 -20.34
CA SER A 501 -24.15 -18.71 -20.67
C SER A 501 -23.95 -20.22 -20.47
N LYS A 502 -23.03 -20.80 -21.25
CA LYS A 502 -22.80 -22.25 -21.26
C LYS A 502 -21.38 -22.60 -20.85
N GLY A 503 -21.24 -23.71 -20.13
CA GLY A 503 -19.95 -24.34 -19.90
C GLY A 503 -19.42 -24.98 -21.18
N GLU A 504 -18.10 -24.93 -21.37
CA GLU A 504 -17.40 -25.56 -22.49
C GLU A 504 -16.70 -26.84 -22.00
N SER A 505 -16.94 -27.99 -22.65
CA SER A 505 -16.48 -29.31 -22.17
C SER A 505 -15.11 -29.76 -22.72
N GLY A 506 -14.42 -28.90 -23.46
CA GLY A 506 -13.07 -29.14 -23.98
C GLY A 506 -12.08 -28.12 -23.43
N GLU A 507 -10.78 -28.44 -23.50
CA GLU A 507 -9.73 -27.50 -23.09
C GLU A 507 -9.74 -26.20 -23.92
N ALA A 508 -9.17 -25.14 -23.34
CA ALA A 508 -8.95 -23.90 -24.06
C ALA A 508 -8.01 -24.11 -25.26
N LYS A 509 -8.30 -23.47 -26.40
CA LYS A 509 -7.39 -23.52 -27.56
C LYS A 509 -6.04 -22.94 -27.19
N SER A 510 -4.98 -23.73 -27.39
CA SER A 510 -3.61 -23.42 -26.99
C SER A 510 -2.61 -23.80 -28.08
N SER A 511 -1.47 -23.12 -28.12
CA SER A 511 -0.28 -23.52 -28.88
C SER A 511 0.57 -24.57 -28.13
N VAL A 512 0.27 -24.82 -26.85
CA VAL A 512 0.89 -25.87 -26.05
C VAL A 512 0.40 -27.24 -26.55
N LEU A 513 1.34 -28.06 -27.01
CA LEU A 513 1.14 -29.43 -27.51
C LEU A 513 1.26 -30.47 -26.39
N ALA A 514 2.10 -30.19 -25.40
CA ALA A 514 2.22 -30.97 -24.17
C ALA A 514 2.80 -30.12 -23.03
N SER A 515 2.56 -30.52 -21.80
CA SER A 515 3.25 -30.03 -20.60
C SER A 515 3.91 -31.18 -19.84
N LEU A 516 4.97 -30.87 -19.10
CA LEU A 516 5.59 -31.75 -18.11
C LEU A 516 5.77 -30.99 -16.79
N SER A 517 5.16 -31.52 -15.73
CA SER A 517 5.31 -31.03 -14.36
C SER A 517 6.30 -31.89 -13.59
N LEU A 518 7.26 -31.24 -12.93
CA LEU A 518 8.34 -31.90 -12.18
C LEU A 518 8.13 -31.76 -10.67
N ALA A 519 8.32 -32.85 -9.94
CA ALA A 519 8.44 -32.86 -8.48
C ALA A 519 9.63 -33.73 -8.07
N SER A 520 10.25 -33.43 -6.92
CA SER A 520 11.28 -34.30 -6.34
C SER A 520 10.98 -34.65 -4.89
N GLY A 521 11.47 -35.78 -4.40
CA GLY A 521 11.21 -36.21 -3.03
C GLY A 521 11.81 -37.56 -2.71
N LYS A 522 11.58 -38.03 -1.48
CA LYS A 522 11.83 -39.42 -1.10
C LYS A 522 10.51 -40.16 -1.27
N PRO A 523 10.35 -41.05 -2.27
CA PRO A 523 9.12 -41.81 -2.41
C PRO A 523 8.94 -42.69 -1.18
N THR A 524 7.84 -42.52 -0.46
CA THR A 524 7.52 -43.37 0.68
C THR A 524 7.03 -44.73 0.20
N THR A 525 7.21 -45.75 1.03
CA THR A 525 6.66 -47.10 0.81
C THR A 525 5.21 -47.24 1.27
N ALA A 526 4.55 -46.11 1.60
CA ALA A 526 3.13 -46.07 1.89
C ALA A 526 2.33 -46.41 0.62
N ALA A 527 1.23 -47.15 0.78
CA ALA A 527 0.30 -47.35 -0.33
C ALA A 527 -0.33 -46.02 -0.74
N GLU A 528 -0.56 -45.82 -2.04
CA GLU A 528 -1.44 -44.75 -2.52
C GLU A 528 -2.80 -44.83 -1.81
N THR A 529 -3.38 -43.69 -1.47
CA THR A 529 -4.69 -43.59 -0.82
C THR A 529 -5.68 -42.89 -1.77
N PRO A 530 -6.36 -43.62 -2.68
CA PRO A 530 -7.07 -42.99 -3.80
C PRO A 530 -8.18 -42.00 -3.42
N GLU A 531 -8.72 -42.12 -2.20
CA GLU A 531 -9.76 -41.25 -1.64
C GLU A 531 -9.19 -39.92 -1.07
N GLN A 532 -7.90 -39.86 -0.80
CA GLN A 532 -7.23 -38.67 -0.26
C GLN A 532 -6.34 -38.02 -1.32
N THR A 533 -6.71 -36.81 -1.74
CA THR A 533 -5.88 -35.94 -2.57
C THR A 533 -5.68 -34.64 -1.83
N PHE A 534 -4.42 -34.27 -1.60
CA PHE A 534 -4.05 -32.96 -1.08
C PHE A 534 -3.74 -32.03 -2.26
N PHE A 535 -4.08 -30.74 -2.12
CA PHE A 535 -3.78 -29.75 -3.14
C PHE A 535 -2.90 -28.62 -2.59
N ALA A 536 -1.67 -28.56 -3.04
CA ALA A 536 -0.75 -27.47 -2.76
C ALA A 536 -0.92 -26.36 -3.80
N LEU A 537 -1.20 -25.11 -3.36
CA LEU A 537 -1.00 -23.95 -4.21
C LEU A 537 0.46 -23.50 -4.10
N ALA A 538 1.22 -23.59 -5.19
CA ALA A 538 2.64 -23.26 -5.23
C ALA A 538 3.01 -22.64 -6.60
N ALA A 539 3.79 -21.56 -6.58
CA ALA A 539 4.23 -20.83 -7.77
C ALA A 539 3.11 -20.34 -8.74
N SER A 540 1.88 -20.13 -8.24
CA SER A 540 0.67 -19.79 -9.03
C SER A 540 0.05 -20.96 -9.82
N SER A 541 0.42 -22.20 -9.46
CA SER A 541 -0.18 -23.44 -9.95
C SER A 541 -0.75 -24.24 -8.78
N VAL A 542 -1.83 -24.99 -9.02
CA VAL A 542 -2.34 -26.02 -8.10
C VAL A 542 -1.68 -27.34 -8.44
N TRP A 543 -1.15 -28.01 -7.42
CA TRP A 543 -0.45 -29.29 -7.50
C TRP A 543 -1.23 -30.33 -6.69
N ALA A 544 -1.72 -31.37 -7.36
CA ALA A 544 -2.48 -32.45 -6.75
C ALA A 544 -1.57 -33.61 -6.36
N LEU A 545 -1.59 -33.97 -5.07
CA LEU A 545 -0.71 -34.96 -4.46
C LEU A 545 -1.57 -36.08 -3.86
N ASP A 546 -1.15 -37.33 -4.05
CA ASP A 546 -1.73 -38.46 -3.33
C ASP A 546 -1.46 -38.31 -1.82
N GLY A 547 -2.52 -38.32 -1.01
CA GLY A 547 -2.45 -37.92 0.40
C GLY A 547 -1.61 -38.85 1.28
N GLY A 548 -1.53 -40.14 0.93
CA GLY A 548 -0.78 -41.15 1.67
C GLY A 548 0.69 -41.20 1.29
N SER A 549 1.02 -41.04 0.00
CA SER A 549 2.38 -41.23 -0.52
C SER A 549 3.17 -39.95 -0.79
N GLY A 550 2.48 -38.82 -1.00
CA GLY A 550 3.07 -37.55 -1.46
C GLY A 550 3.34 -37.47 -2.96
N LYS A 551 3.00 -38.52 -3.72
CA LYS A 551 3.24 -38.60 -5.16
C LYS A 551 2.42 -37.55 -5.93
N LEU A 552 3.08 -36.79 -6.81
CA LEU A 552 2.42 -35.86 -7.73
C LEU A 552 1.53 -36.63 -8.72
N LEU A 553 0.28 -36.18 -8.84
CA LEU A 553 -0.74 -36.73 -9.74
C LEU A 553 -0.93 -35.86 -10.98
N TRP A 554 -1.05 -34.55 -10.78
CA TRP A 554 -1.14 -33.52 -11.82
C TRP A 554 -0.80 -32.14 -11.23
N SER A 555 -0.45 -31.18 -12.08
CA SER A 555 -0.54 -29.75 -11.72
C SER A 555 -1.20 -28.94 -12.84
N ARG A 556 -1.78 -27.80 -12.50
CA ARG A 556 -2.42 -26.86 -13.44
C ARG A 556 -2.13 -25.41 -13.03
N PRO A 557 -1.78 -24.51 -13.96
CA PRO A 557 -1.72 -23.07 -13.68
C PRO A 557 -3.10 -22.54 -13.28
N VAL A 558 -3.13 -21.60 -12.33
CA VAL A 558 -4.36 -20.89 -11.91
C VAL A 558 -4.14 -19.40 -11.61
N GLY A 559 -2.90 -18.95 -11.44
CA GLY A 559 -2.59 -17.57 -11.04
C GLY A 559 -2.59 -17.35 -9.53
N ARG A 560 -2.30 -16.11 -9.11
CA ARG A 560 -2.41 -15.64 -7.73
C ARG A 560 -2.80 -14.16 -7.77
N ASN A 561 -3.78 -13.76 -6.97
CA ASN A 561 -4.13 -12.34 -6.81
C ASN A 561 -3.31 -11.71 -5.66
N SER A 562 -3.35 -10.38 -5.51
CA SER A 562 -2.45 -9.56 -4.67
C SER A 562 -2.60 -9.71 -3.14
N GLY A 563 -3.01 -10.87 -2.64
CA GLY A 563 -3.07 -11.19 -1.21
C GLY A 563 -3.62 -12.59 -0.95
N ASN A 564 -4.78 -12.89 -1.53
CA ASN A 564 -5.45 -14.17 -1.32
C ASN A 564 -5.03 -15.24 -2.35
N ALA A 565 -4.68 -16.41 -1.82
CA ALA A 565 -4.65 -17.66 -2.56
C ALA A 565 -6.05 -17.97 -3.12
N VAL A 566 -6.12 -18.64 -4.26
CA VAL A 566 -7.35 -19.34 -4.67
C VAL A 566 -7.20 -20.77 -4.20
N SER A 567 -7.83 -21.14 -3.09
CA SER A 567 -7.89 -22.55 -2.68
C SER A 567 -8.70 -23.35 -3.70
N PRO A 568 -8.28 -24.58 -4.02
CA PRO A 568 -9.07 -25.50 -4.83
C PRO A 568 -10.28 -25.99 -4.04
N LEU A 569 -11.46 -25.90 -4.64
CA LEU A 569 -12.74 -26.12 -3.97
C LEU A 569 -13.31 -27.49 -4.34
N THR A 570 -13.91 -28.16 -3.36
CA THR A 570 -14.62 -29.44 -3.56
C THR A 570 -15.95 -29.38 -2.82
N ALA A 571 -16.99 -29.99 -3.39
CA ALA A 571 -18.29 -30.09 -2.72
C ALA A 571 -18.25 -31.11 -1.58
N ASP A 572 -17.44 -32.16 -1.74
CA ASP A 572 -17.17 -33.21 -0.78
C ASP A 572 -15.80 -33.85 -1.07
N ALA A 573 -15.31 -34.72 -0.16
CA ALA A 573 -13.98 -35.32 -0.28
C ALA A 573 -13.77 -36.23 -1.52
N SER A 574 -14.84 -36.63 -2.21
CA SER A 574 -14.82 -37.44 -3.44
C SER A 574 -15.11 -36.63 -4.71
N SER A 575 -15.56 -35.38 -4.60
CA SER A 575 -15.99 -34.58 -5.75
C SER A 575 -14.84 -34.23 -6.70
N ASP A 576 -15.18 -33.99 -7.96
CA ASP A 576 -14.32 -33.25 -8.87
C ASP A 576 -14.09 -31.82 -8.35
N VAL A 577 -12.98 -31.19 -8.78
CA VAL A 577 -12.39 -30.00 -8.15
C VAL A 577 -12.70 -28.75 -8.96
N ILE A 578 -13.15 -27.69 -8.30
CA ILE A 578 -13.37 -26.38 -8.90
C ILE A 578 -12.15 -25.49 -8.66
N LEU A 579 -11.63 -24.87 -9.73
CA LEU A 579 -10.51 -23.92 -9.70
C LEU A 579 -10.93 -22.62 -10.41
N ALA A 580 -10.46 -21.47 -9.91
CA ALA A 580 -10.52 -20.21 -10.65
C ALA A 580 -9.16 -19.95 -11.32
N ASP A 581 -9.14 -19.97 -12.65
CA ASP A 581 -7.97 -19.66 -13.48
C ASP A 581 -7.95 -18.15 -13.75
N LEU A 582 -7.12 -17.43 -12.99
CA LEU A 582 -6.96 -15.98 -13.04
C LEU A 582 -6.12 -15.51 -14.25
N PHE A 583 -5.35 -16.40 -14.89
CA PHE A 583 -4.64 -16.05 -16.13
C PHE A 583 -5.62 -15.99 -17.32
N ARG A 584 -6.52 -16.98 -17.42
CA ARG A 584 -7.53 -17.07 -18.47
C ARG A 584 -8.84 -16.36 -18.12
N ASN A 585 -9.01 -15.94 -16.86
CA ASN A 585 -10.25 -15.41 -16.28
C ASN A 585 -11.43 -16.38 -16.47
N GLU A 586 -11.20 -17.67 -16.24
CA GLU A 586 -12.22 -18.72 -16.35
C GLU A 586 -12.34 -19.53 -15.04
N VAL A 587 -13.51 -20.08 -14.77
CA VAL A 587 -13.68 -21.10 -13.71
C VAL A 587 -13.74 -22.47 -14.37
N VAL A 588 -13.01 -23.43 -13.82
CA VAL A 588 -12.92 -24.80 -14.36
C VAL A 588 -13.33 -25.84 -13.31
N CYS A 589 -13.92 -26.93 -13.78
CA CYS A 589 -14.04 -28.17 -13.03
C CYS A 589 -13.11 -29.21 -13.64
N VAL A 590 -12.19 -29.76 -12.85
CA VAL A 590 -11.21 -30.78 -13.25
C VAL A 590 -11.38 -32.05 -12.41
N ASN A 591 -11.07 -33.21 -12.98
CA ASN A 591 -11.17 -34.45 -12.23
C ASN A 591 -10.12 -34.53 -11.11
N ARG A 592 -10.59 -34.85 -9.90
CA ARG A 592 -9.80 -34.88 -8.66
C ARG A 592 -8.43 -35.60 -8.80
N ARG A 593 -8.39 -36.78 -9.43
CA ARG A 593 -7.19 -37.62 -9.49
C ARG A 593 -6.36 -37.47 -10.77
N SER A 594 -6.94 -37.00 -11.87
CA SER A 594 -6.26 -36.93 -13.19
C SER A 594 -6.04 -35.50 -13.74
N GLY A 595 -6.67 -34.48 -13.14
CA GLY A 595 -6.61 -33.09 -13.63
C GLY A 595 -7.37 -32.85 -14.93
N ALA A 596 -7.95 -33.90 -15.53
CA ALA A 596 -8.67 -33.81 -16.80
C ALA A 596 -9.93 -32.93 -16.67
N LEU A 597 -10.07 -31.94 -17.54
CA LEU A 597 -11.19 -31.00 -17.54
C LEU A 597 -12.55 -31.69 -17.76
N ARG A 598 -13.55 -31.26 -16.99
CA ARG A 598 -14.97 -31.58 -17.16
C ARG A 598 -15.71 -30.48 -17.90
N TRP A 599 -15.53 -29.25 -17.43
CA TRP A 599 -16.08 -28.04 -18.02
C TRP A 599 -15.23 -26.83 -17.63
N ARG A 600 -15.23 -25.80 -18.48
CA ARG A 600 -14.71 -24.45 -18.20
C ARG A 600 -15.75 -23.38 -18.52
N HIS A 601 -15.69 -22.25 -17.82
CA HIS A 601 -16.57 -21.11 -18.02
C HIS A 601 -15.77 -19.81 -18.07
N PRO A 602 -15.56 -19.19 -19.24
CA PRO A 602 -14.77 -17.97 -19.40
C PRO A 602 -15.57 -16.70 -19.06
N PHE A 603 -14.94 -15.77 -18.32
CA PHE A 603 -15.52 -14.49 -17.93
C PHE A 603 -14.86 -13.32 -18.69
N LYS A 604 -15.61 -12.24 -18.90
CA LYS A 604 -15.12 -11.02 -19.59
C LYS A 604 -14.41 -10.01 -18.67
N ALA A 605 -14.45 -10.26 -17.36
CA ALA A 605 -13.83 -9.44 -16.32
C ALA A 605 -13.18 -10.38 -15.31
N SER A 606 -12.12 -9.92 -14.64
CA SER A 606 -11.34 -10.76 -13.75
C SER A 606 -12.12 -11.22 -12.53
N LEU A 607 -11.81 -12.45 -12.10
CA LEU A 607 -12.46 -13.12 -10.98
C LEU A 607 -11.94 -12.55 -9.65
N THR A 608 -12.79 -12.53 -8.62
CA THR A 608 -12.43 -11.99 -7.29
C THR A 608 -12.31 -13.10 -6.26
N GLY A 609 -11.08 -13.35 -5.83
CA GLY A 609 -10.78 -14.32 -4.77
C GLY A 609 -11.22 -15.75 -5.11
N GLU A 610 -11.66 -16.46 -4.09
CA GLU A 610 -12.16 -17.83 -4.17
C GLU A 610 -13.65 -17.85 -4.58
N PRO A 611 -14.06 -18.70 -5.54
CA PRO A 611 -15.47 -19.02 -5.74
C PRO A 611 -16.09 -19.67 -4.49
N LEU A 612 -17.43 -19.76 -4.46
CA LEU A 612 -18.17 -20.50 -3.44
C LEU A 612 -18.88 -21.70 -4.07
N VAL A 613 -18.68 -22.90 -3.53
CA VAL A 613 -19.50 -24.07 -3.85
C VAL A 613 -20.63 -24.16 -2.83
N LEU A 614 -21.89 -24.09 -3.29
CA LEU A 614 -23.09 -24.13 -2.45
C LEU A 614 -24.25 -24.75 -3.22
N ASP A 615 -24.97 -25.69 -2.63
CA ASP A 615 -26.21 -26.30 -3.16
C ASP A 615 -26.12 -26.79 -4.63
N GLY A 616 -25.00 -27.39 -5.01
CA GLY A 616 -24.76 -27.86 -6.40
C GLY A 616 -24.53 -26.73 -7.40
N GLN A 617 -24.18 -25.54 -6.91
CA GLN A 617 -23.81 -24.37 -7.70
C GLN A 617 -22.38 -23.92 -7.38
N VAL A 618 -21.74 -23.28 -8.36
CA VAL A 618 -20.50 -22.51 -8.15
C VAL A 618 -20.85 -21.04 -8.31
N ILE A 619 -20.77 -20.28 -7.22
CA ILE A 619 -20.99 -18.84 -7.21
C ILE A 619 -19.65 -18.15 -7.45
N VAL A 620 -19.60 -17.33 -8.49
CA VAL A 620 -18.40 -16.64 -8.96
C VAL A 620 -18.66 -15.14 -8.93
N ALA A 621 -17.71 -14.37 -8.41
CA ALA A 621 -17.74 -12.91 -8.41
C ALA A 621 -16.62 -12.34 -9.28
N THR A 622 -16.82 -11.16 -9.86
CA THR A 622 -15.85 -10.45 -10.70
C THR A 622 -15.57 -9.04 -10.20
N THR A 623 -14.41 -8.48 -10.59
CA THR A 623 -13.92 -7.18 -10.08
C THR A 623 -14.82 -6.00 -10.40
N ASN A 624 -15.65 -6.12 -11.45
CA ASN A 624 -16.69 -5.16 -11.82
C ASN A 624 -18.08 -5.46 -11.21
N GLY A 625 -18.16 -6.30 -10.18
CA GLY A 625 -19.37 -6.53 -9.39
C GLY A 625 -20.41 -7.48 -10.02
N LYS A 626 -20.10 -8.22 -11.09
CA LYS A 626 -20.99 -9.27 -11.58
C LYS A 626 -20.84 -10.50 -10.68
N ILE A 627 -21.96 -10.99 -10.15
CA ILE A 627 -22.06 -12.27 -9.46
C ILE A 627 -22.78 -13.25 -10.40
N VAL A 628 -22.29 -14.48 -10.52
CA VAL A 628 -22.86 -15.51 -11.40
C VAL A 628 -22.96 -16.83 -10.66
N ALA A 629 -24.13 -17.45 -10.68
CA ALA A 629 -24.35 -18.81 -10.22
C ALA A 629 -24.22 -19.76 -11.42
N LEU A 630 -23.20 -20.62 -11.40
CA LEU A 630 -23.00 -21.70 -12.36
C LEU A 630 -23.54 -23.02 -11.81
N ASP A 631 -23.93 -23.93 -12.69
CA ASP A 631 -24.16 -25.32 -12.35
C ASP A 631 -22.83 -26.06 -12.08
N ALA A 632 -22.69 -26.70 -10.91
CA ALA A 632 -21.43 -27.34 -10.55
C ALA A 632 -21.08 -28.58 -11.40
N GLN A 633 -22.07 -29.25 -12.01
CA GLN A 633 -21.84 -30.44 -12.83
C GLN A 633 -21.53 -30.11 -14.30
N SER A 634 -22.06 -29.01 -14.82
CA SER A 634 -22.02 -28.69 -16.25
C SER A 634 -21.45 -27.32 -16.62
N GLY A 635 -21.16 -26.46 -15.64
CA GLY A 635 -20.60 -25.12 -15.86
C GLY A 635 -21.54 -24.13 -16.55
N ASN A 636 -22.81 -24.48 -16.75
CA ASN A 636 -23.80 -23.59 -17.37
C ASN A 636 -24.26 -22.52 -16.37
N GLY A 637 -24.57 -21.31 -16.84
CA GLY A 637 -25.22 -20.29 -16.04
C GLY A 637 -26.60 -20.74 -15.54
N LYS A 638 -26.95 -20.30 -14.33
CA LYS A 638 -28.30 -20.40 -13.74
C LYS A 638 -28.87 -19.01 -13.52
N SER A 639 -28.18 -18.17 -12.76
CA SER A 639 -28.53 -16.76 -12.55
C SER A 639 -27.31 -15.86 -12.50
N ALA A 640 -27.54 -14.57 -12.67
CA ALA A 640 -26.55 -13.52 -12.50
C ALA A 640 -27.16 -12.29 -11.83
N ALA A 641 -26.35 -11.62 -11.02
CA ALA A 641 -26.67 -10.35 -10.38
C ALA A 641 -25.55 -9.33 -10.66
N GLN A 642 -25.89 -8.05 -10.66
CA GLN A 642 -24.92 -6.96 -10.82
C GLN A 642 -24.96 -6.06 -9.58
N LEU A 643 -23.86 -6.05 -8.84
CA LEU A 643 -23.64 -5.11 -7.74
C LEU A 643 -23.36 -3.70 -8.29
N PRO A 644 -23.72 -2.63 -7.56
CA PRO A 644 -23.49 -1.24 -7.99
C PRO A 644 -22.03 -0.78 -7.90
N GLN A 645 -21.13 -1.64 -7.42
CA GLN A 645 -19.70 -1.40 -7.26
C GLN A 645 -18.94 -2.73 -7.41
N GLY A 646 -17.61 -2.66 -7.48
CA GLY A 646 -16.75 -3.84 -7.57
C GLY A 646 -16.71 -4.69 -6.29
N CYS A 647 -15.99 -5.81 -6.39
CA CYS A 647 -15.62 -6.67 -5.28
C CYS A 647 -14.10 -6.90 -5.30
N ARG A 648 -13.52 -7.07 -4.11
CA ARG A 648 -12.12 -7.48 -3.90
C ARG A 648 -11.99 -8.95 -3.50
N LEU A 649 -13.01 -9.44 -2.80
CA LEU A 649 -13.07 -10.76 -2.18
C LEU A 649 -14.10 -11.67 -2.86
N GLY A 650 -13.96 -12.97 -2.60
CA GLY A 650 -14.91 -13.99 -3.05
C GLY A 650 -16.19 -14.04 -2.20
N PRO A 651 -17.27 -14.66 -2.71
CA PRO A 651 -18.48 -14.94 -1.93
C PRO A 651 -18.23 -15.95 -0.79
N VAL A 652 -18.93 -15.79 0.33
CA VAL A 652 -18.92 -16.72 1.47
C VAL A 652 -20.32 -17.29 1.70
N GLY A 653 -20.43 -18.61 1.85
CA GLY A 653 -21.68 -19.27 2.22
C GLY A 653 -21.85 -19.41 3.74
N GLY A 654 -23.08 -19.31 4.21
CA GLY A 654 -23.46 -19.60 5.61
C GLY A 654 -24.90 -19.23 5.91
N ALA A 655 -25.53 -19.84 6.92
CA ALA A 655 -26.93 -19.58 7.31
C ALA A 655 -27.97 -19.63 6.16
N GLY A 656 -27.73 -20.43 5.11
CA GLY A 656 -28.58 -20.50 3.91
C GLY A 656 -28.47 -19.28 2.97
N LYS A 657 -27.44 -18.45 3.14
CA LYS A 657 -27.18 -17.21 2.39
C LYS A 657 -25.76 -17.16 1.83
N ILE A 658 -25.57 -16.22 0.90
CA ILE A 658 -24.29 -15.86 0.29
C ILE A 658 -23.95 -14.43 0.70
N PHE A 659 -22.82 -14.27 1.37
CA PHE A 659 -22.29 -13.00 1.84
C PHE A 659 -21.20 -12.51 0.87
N VAL A 660 -21.30 -11.27 0.39
CA VAL A 660 -20.34 -10.69 -0.55
C VAL A 660 -19.87 -9.33 -0.05
N VAL A 661 -18.58 -9.23 0.30
CA VAL A 661 -17.94 -7.95 0.64
C VAL A 661 -17.67 -7.17 -0.65
N ALA A 662 -18.18 -5.95 -0.72
CA ALA A 662 -17.94 -5.05 -1.84
C ALA A 662 -16.59 -4.33 -1.70
N GLU A 663 -16.16 -3.58 -2.71
CA GLU A 663 -14.89 -2.82 -2.63
C GLU A 663 -14.92 -1.83 -1.45
N HIS A 664 -16.05 -1.15 -1.21
CA HIS A 664 -16.19 -0.27 -0.06
C HIS A 664 -17.60 -0.26 0.58
N SER A 665 -17.64 0.10 1.86
CA SER A 665 -18.83 0.48 2.65
C SER A 665 -19.95 -0.55 2.83
N PHE A 666 -20.03 -1.64 2.07
CA PHE A 666 -21.18 -2.56 2.06
C PHE A 666 -20.82 -4.04 2.09
N LEU A 667 -21.57 -4.80 2.88
CA LEU A 667 -21.70 -6.25 2.79
C LEU A 667 -23.07 -6.59 2.19
N PHE A 668 -23.10 -7.29 1.05
CA PHE A 668 -24.32 -7.79 0.44
C PHE A 668 -24.68 -9.17 1.00
N VAL A 669 -25.97 -9.38 1.28
CA VAL A 669 -26.55 -10.69 1.64
C VAL A 669 -27.49 -11.10 0.51
N LEU A 670 -27.11 -12.17 -0.19
CA LEU A 670 -27.84 -12.74 -1.32
C LEU A 670 -28.41 -14.11 -0.96
N SER A 671 -29.53 -14.43 -1.58
CA SER A 671 -30.12 -15.78 -1.62
C SER A 671 -29.35 -16.70 -2.58
N PRO A 672 -29.51 -18.04 -2.50
CA PRO A 672 -28.85 -18.98 -3.41
C PRO A 672 -29.21 -18.81 -4.90
N ASP A 673 -30.31 -18.13 -5.26
CA ASP A 673 -30.62 -17.76 -6.65
C ASP A 673 -30.15 -16.34 -7.03
N LEU A 674 -29.34 -15.71 -6.17
CA LEU A 674 -28.71 -14.39 -6.30
C LEU A 674 -29.66 -13.18 -6.22
N LYS A 675 -30.82 -13.28 -5.57
CA LYS A 675 -31.60 -12.08 -5.21
C LYS A 675 -30.97 -11.39 -4.00
N CYS A 676 -30.87 -10.06 -4.04
CA CYS A 676 -30.46 -9.26 -2.89
C CYS A 676 -31.57 -9.26 -1.84
N GLU A 677 -31.24 -9.66 -0.61
CA GLU A 677 -32.17 -9.62 0.53
C GLU A 677 -31.75 -8.57 1.56
N ALA A 678 -30.45 -8.28 1.68
CA ALA A 678 -29.94 -7.13 2.43
C ALA A 678 -28.66 -6.56 1.80
N ALA A 679 -28.43 -5.26 2.01
CA ALA A 679 -27.13 -4.62 1.81
C ALA A 679 -26.78 -3.86 3.09
N VAL A 680 -25.90 -4.43 3.91
CA VAL A 680 -25.52 -3.93 5.22
C VAL A 680 -24.46 -2.85 5.05
N TYR A 681 -24.72 -1.65 5.57
CA TYR A 681 -23.75 -0.57 5.57
C TYR A 681 -22.75 -0.75 6.73
N LEU A 682 -21.52 -1.10 6.39
CA LEU A 682 -20.38 -1.18 7.33
C LEU A 682 -19.61 0.14 7.38
N GLY A 683 -19.62 0.92 6.29
CA GLY A 683 -18.85 2.16 6.19
C GLY A 683 -17.34 1.98 6.05
N HIS A 684 -16.87 0.77 5.73
CA HIS A 684 -15.44 0.49 5.50
C HIS A 684 -14.88 1.19 4.25
N GLU A 685 -13.56 1.37 4.21
CA GLU A 685 -12.81 1.95 3.09
C GLU A 685 -12.35 0.87 2.06
N PRO A 686 -11.95 1.26 0.84
CA PRO A 686 -11.39 0.37 -0.16
C PRO A 686 -10.20 -0.43 0.37
N GLY A 687 -10.29 -1.76 0.28
CA GLY A 687 -9.22 -2.67 0.67
C GLY A 687 -8.96 -2.82 2.18
N SER A 688 -9.71 -2.17 3.08
CA SER A 688 -9.55 -2.39 4.53
C SER A 688 -10.03 -3.76 5.00
N ILE A 689 -10.95 -4.41 4.27
CA ILE A 689 -11.33 -5.80 4.51
C ILE A 689 -10.54 -6.69 3.55
N GLU A 690 -9.48 -7.32 4.06
CA GLU A 690 -8.57 -8.17 3.28
C GLU A 690 -8.92 -9.66 3.35
N THR A 691 -9.73 -10.06 4.35
CA THR A 691 -10.03 -11.45 4.69
C THR A 691 -11.52 -11.77 4.53
N LEU A 692 -11.83 -13.01 4.17
CA LEU A 692 -13.22 -13.47 4.02
C LEU A 692 -13.96 -13.46 5.37
N PRO A 693 -15.21 -12.98 5.45
CA PRO A 693 -16.03 -13.09 6.66
C PRO A 693 -16.16 -14.52 7.17
N ILE A 694 -16.29 -14.68 8.48
CA ILE A 694 -16.71 -15.96 9.09
C ILE A 694 -18.18 -15.89 9.50
N ILE A 695 -18.97 -16.84 9.01
CA ILE A 695 -20.36 -17.03 9.40
C ILE A 695 -20.40 -18.08 10.52
N LEU A 696 -21.06 -17.73 11.62
CA LEU A 696 -21.21 -18.48 12.86
C LEU A 696 -22.70 -18.79 13.11
N SER A 697 -23.01 -19.47 14.21
CA SER A 697 -24.38 -19.82 14.59
C SER A 697 -25.16 -18.60 15.10
N GLY A 698 -25.74 -17.83 14.16
CA GLY A 698 -26.54 -16.63 14.44
C GLY A 698 -25.78 -15.31 14.31
N HIS A 699 -24.51 -15.33 13.94
CA HIS A 699 -23.70 -14.12 13.72
C HIS A 699 -22.78 -14.23 12.50
N ALA A 700 -22.45 -13.12 11.86
CA ALA A 700 -21.39 -13.02 10.87
C ALA A 700 -20.32 -12.01 11.34
N VAL A 701 -19.05 -12.39 11.32
CA VAL A 701 -17.94 -11.53 11.76
C VAL A 701 -17.09 -11.11 10.57
N VAL A 702 -16.89 -9.80 10.44
CA VAL A 702 -16.12 -9.15 9.37
C VAL A 702 -14.97 -8.34 9.99
N ALA A 703 -13.73 -8.60 9.58
CA ALA A 703 -12.56 -7.87 10.08
C ALA A 703 -12.18 -6.71 9.15
N GLU A 704 -12.15 -5.49 9.69
CA GLU A 704 -11.72 -4.27 9.01
C GLU A 704 -10.35 -3.81 9.54
N ASN A 705 -9.31 -3.96 8.74
CA ASN A 705 -7.94 -3.55 9.06
C ASN A 705 -7.81 -2.01 9.01
N ARG A 706 -7.25 -1.45 10.08
CA ARG A 706 -6.87 -0.04 10.26
C ARG A 706 -5.33 0.07 10.23
N PRO A 707 -4.71 1.26 10.25
CA PRO A 707 -3.25 1.40 10.14
C PRO A 707 -2.41 0.73 11.25
N SER A 708 -3.00 0.31 12.36
CA SER A 708 -2.31 -0.40 13.45
C SER A 708 -3.16 -1.39 14.26
N SER A 709 -4.46 -1.51 13.95
CA SER A 709 -5.44 -2.34 14.66
C SER A 709 -6.45 -2.89 13.65
N SER A 710 -7.41 -3.70 14.10
CA SER A 710 -8.55 -4.14 13.29
C SER A 710 -9.84 -4.01 14.08
N LEU A 711 -10.92 -3.63 13.40
CA LEU A 711 -12.28 -3.68 13.96
C LEU A 711 -12.97 -4.96 13.51
N LEU A 712 -13.38 -5.80 14.46
CA LEU A 712 -14.30 -6.90 14.23
C LEU A 712 -15.73 -6.37 14.29
N HIS A 713 -16.39 -6.27 13.14
CA HIS A 713 -17.82 -6.02 13.04
C HIS A 713 -18.56 -7.35 13.26
N VAL A 714 -19.30 -7.48 14.36
CA VAL A 714 -20.12 -8.65 14.64
C VAL A 714 -21.57 -8.34 14.26
N LEU A 715 -22.06 -8.97 13.21
CA LEU A 715 -23.39 -8.75 12.66
C LEU A 715 -24.34 -9.85 13.15
N ALA A 716 -25.40 -9.49 13.87
CA ALA A 716 -26.46 -10.44 14.22
C ALA A 716 -27.21 -10.90 12.95
N LEU A 717 -27.54 -12.19 12.88
CA LEU A 717 -28.32 -12.83 11.82
C LEU A 717 -29.69 -13.24 12.35
N ASP A 718 -30.75 -12.94 11.60
CA ASP A 718 -32.10 -13.44 11.93
C ASP A 718 -32.28 -14.93 11.60
N GLU A 719 -33.48 -15.49 11.88
CA GLU A 719 -33.85 -16.88 11.56
C GLU A 719 -33.71 -17.24 10.06
N LYS A 720 -33.59 -16.23 9.18
CA LYS A 720 -33.40 -16.38 7.74
C LYS A 720 -31.96 -16.13 7.30
N GLY A 721 -31.02 -15.92 8.23
CA GLY A 721 -29.62 -15.62 7.94
C GLY A 721 -29.38 -14.19 7.45
N LEU A 722 -30.33 -13.26 7.62
CA LEU A 722 -30.18 -11.87 7.18
C LEU A 722 -29.46 -11.04 8.24
N ALA A 723 -28.35 -10.42 7.83
CA ALA A 723 -27.65 -9.42 8.64
C ALA A 723 -28.33 -8.05 8.56
N ALA A 724 -28.49 -7.37 9.70
CA ALA A 724 -29.05 -6.01 9.76
C ALA A 724 -27.99 -4.90 9.87
N GLY A 725 -26.93 -5.17 10.64
CA GLY A 725 -25.87 -4.24 11.03
C GLY A 725 -25.08 -4.80 12.21
N PRO A 726 -23.99 -4.15 12.64
CA PRO A 726 -23.22 -4.62 13.79
C PRO A 726 -24.03 -4.52 15.08
N SER A 727 -24.18 -5.65 15.79
CA SER A 727 -24.66 -5.73 17.17
C SER A 727 -23.52 -5.40 18.14
N GLN A 728 -22.33 -5.94 17.88
CA GLN A 728 -21.11 -5.66 18.63
C GLN A 728 -20.00 -5.19 17.67
N GLN A 729 -19.11 -4.32 18.15
CA GLN A 729 -17.88 -3.93 17.45
C GLN A 729 -16.71 -4.05 18.42
N VAL A 730 -15.67 -4.79 18.03
CA VAL A 730 -14.54 -5.12 18.91
C VAL A 730 -13.21 -4.77 18.24
N ASP A 731 -12.44 -3.86 18.83
CA ASP A 731 -11.08 -3.52 18.38
C ASP A 731 -10.06 -4.57 18.87
N VAL A 732 -9.15 -4.97 17.98
CA VAL A 732 -7.98 -5.82 18.27
C VAL A 732 -6.70 -5.17 17.75
N ASP A 733 -5.59 -5.21 18.52
CA ASP A 733 -4.32 -4.64 18.04
C ASP A 733 -3.66 -5.52 16.97
N GLY A 734 -3.06 -4.88 15.96
CA GLY A 734 -2.59 -5.51 14.73
C GLY A 734 -3.65 -5.66 13.64
N GLN A 735 -3.21 -6.00 12.43
CA GLN A 735 -4.02 -6.23 11.23
C GLN A 735 -4.39 -7.71 11.09
N VAL A 736 -5.68 -8.02 10.86
CA VAL A 736 -6.17 -9.38 10.63
C VAL A 736 -5.86 -9.80 9.19
N THR A 737 -4.83 -10.64 9.04
CA THR A 737 -4.30 -11.09 7.72
C THR A 737 -4.81 -12.48 7.29
N THR A 738 -5.56 -13.18 8.14
CA THR A 738 -6.30 -14.41 7.79
C THR A 738 -7.73 -14.34 8.32
N ARG A 739 -8.66 -15.08 7.71
CA ARG A 739 -10.03 -15.25 8.23
C ARG A 739 -9.97 -15.79 9.68
N PRO A 740 -10.68 -15.17 10.65
CA PRO A 740 -10.76 -15.67 12.02
C PRO A 740 -11.27 -17.12 12.08
N VAL A 741 -10.74 -17.93 12.98
CA VAL A 741 -11.03 -19.38 13.06
C VAL A 741 -11.81 -19.73 14.32
N LEU A 742 -12.67 -20.75 14.23
CA LEU A 742 -13.51 -21.23 15.32
C LEU A 742 -12.94 -22.54 15.89
N LEU A 743 -12.67 -22.57 17.20
CA LEU A 743 -12.17 -23.73 17.96
C LEU A 743 -13.16 -24.07 19.07
N GLY A 744 -14.07 -25.01 18.79
CA GLY A 744 -15.24 -25.24 19.65
C GLY A 744 -16.14 -24.00 19.66
N GLU A 745 -16.48 -23.49 20.84
CA GLU A 745 -17.24 -22.23 21.01
C GLU A 745 -16.31 -21.02 21.21
N ARG A 746 -15.10 -21.03 20.64
CA ARG A 746 -14.12 -19.93 20.77
C ARG A 746 -13.69 -19.39 19.43
N LEU A 747 -13.86 -18.08 19.22
CA LEU A 747 -13.39 -17.39 18.02
C LEU A 747 -11.97 -16.86 18.26
N LEU A 748 -11.07 -17.15 17.32
CA LEU A 748 -9.66 -16.78 17.39
C LEU A 748 -9.34 -15.81 16.25
N ALA A 749 -9.02 -14.56 16.59
CA ALA A 749 -8.56 -13.55 15.66
C ALA A 749 -7.02 -13.54 15.64
N LEU A 750 -6.43 -13.86 14.48
CA LEU A 750 -4.99 -13.83 14.27
C LEU A 750 -4.63 -12.50 13.59
N THR A 751 -3.89 -11.64 14.28
CA THR A 751 -3.29 -10.43 13.70
C THR A 751 -1.79 -10.62 13.45
N ASP A 752 -1.18 -9.74 12.66
CA ASP A 752 0.28 -9.65 12.48
C ASP A 752 1.07 -9.61 13.81
N ARG A 753 0.47 -9.05 14.88
CA ARG A 753 1.11 -8.87 16.20
C ARG A 753 0.74 -9.91 17.25
N GLN A 754 -0.47 -10.46 17.20
CA GLN A 754 -0.99 -11.28 18.31
C GLN A 754 -2.09 -12.26 17.88
N THR A 755 -2.44 -13.16 18.79
CA THR A 755 -3.64 -14.00 18.69
C THR A 755 -4.58 -13.59 19.81
N VAL A 756 -5.78 -13.10 19.47
CA VAL A 756 -6.82 -12.74 20.45
C VAL A 756 -7.86 -13.84 20.48
N ALA A 757 -8.16 -14.35 21.67
CA ALA A 757 -9.15 -15.39 21.89
C ALA A 757 -10.43 -14.80 22.50
N PHE A 758 -11.58 -15.17 21.92
CA PHE A 758 -12.91 -14.80 22.39
C PHE A 758 -13.72 -16.06 22.72
N ASP A 759 -14.47 -16.02 23.81
CA ASP A 759 -15.58 -16.92 24.06
C ASP A 759 -16.75 -16.43 23.18
N TYR A 760 -17.37 -17.34 22.42
CA TYR A 760 -18.47 -17.03 21.52
C TYR A 760 -19.79 -17.53 22.12
N GLN A 761 -20.58 -16.59 22.64
CA GLN A 761 -21.85 -16.86 23.32
C GLN A 761 -23.00 -16.26 22.48
N PRO A 762 -23.57 -17.02 21.52
CA PRO A 762 -24.47 -16.48 20.50
C PRO A 762 -25.84 -15.98 21.03
N ALA A 763 -26.15 -16.20 22.31
CA ALA A 763 -27.38 -15.78 22.96
C ALA A 763 -27.25 -14.45 23.75
N ASP A 764 -26.04 -13.89 23.85
CA ASP A 764 -25.76 -12.65 24.58
C ASP A 764 -25.77 -11.42 23.66
N ASP A 765 -26.14 -10.26 24.20
CA ASP A 765 -26.09 -8.97 23.49
C ASP A 765 -24.66 -8.61 23.02
N GLU A 766 -23.66 -9.05 23.78
CA GLU A 766 -22.23 -8.99 23.45
C GLU A 766 -21.67 -10.42 23.25
N PRO A 767 -21.82 -11.00 22.05
CA PRO A 767 -21.56 -12.42 21.82
C PRO A 767 -20.07 -12.79 21.73
N LEU A 768 -19.14 -11.83 21.61
CA LEU A 768 -17.69 -12.07 21.73
C LEU A 768 -17.15 -11.48 23.03
N LYS A 769 -16.73 -12.34 23.95
CA LYS A 769 -16.11 -11.96 25.23
C LYS A 769 -14.63 -12.30 25.22
N LYS A 770 -13.74 -11.31 25.33
CA LYS A 770 -12.28 -11.50 25.25
C LYS A 770 -11.80 -12.37 26.42
N LEU A 771 -11.30 -13.56 26.11
CA LEU A 771 -10.72 -14.51 27.08
C LEU A 771 -9.26 -14.20 27.39
N GLY A 772 -8.52 -13.70 26.41
CA GLY A 772 -7.09 -13.44 26.53
C GLY A 772 -6.45 -13.13 25.19
N GLU A 773 -5.14 -12.86 25.22
CA GLU A 773 -4.34 -12.66 24.02
C GLU A 773 -2.95 -13.30 24.17
N THR A 774 -2.28 -13.52 23.06
CA THR A 774 -0.94 -14.13 23.00
C THR A 774 -0.14 -13.40 21.93
N ALA A 775 0.79 -12.56 22.38
CA ALA A 775 1.67 -11.79 21.52
C ALA A 775 2.59 -12.70 20.69
N VAL A 776 2.91 -12.26 19.48
CA VAL A 776 3.91 -12.89 18.61
C VAL A 776 5.26 -12.20 18.87
N PRO A 777 6.39 -12.92 18.95
CA PRO A 777 7.72 -12.31 18.93
C PRO A 777 7.92 -11.43 17.68
N GLU A 778 8.76 -10.39 17.75
CA GLU A 778 9.03 -9.48 16.63
C GLU A 778 9.74 -10.17 15.44
N SER A 779 8.96 -10.90 14.64
CA SER A 779 9.25 -11.25 13.25
C SER A 779 8.62 -10.20 12.33
N ALA A 780 9.23 -9.96 11.18
CA ALA A 780 8.86 -8.83 10.32
C ALA A 780 7.51 -9.07 9.59
N ALA A 781 6.41 -8.69 10.23
CA ALA A 781 5.06 -8.53 9.65
C ALA A 781 4.63 -9.66 8.70
N LEU A 782 4.75 -10.91 9.17
CA LEU A 782 4.36 -12.08 8.39
C LEU A 782 2.84 -12.27 8.39
N ILE A 783 2.29 -12.71 7.25
CA ILE A 783 0.93 -13.25 7.19
C ILE A 783 0.89 -14.54 8.03
N ARG A 784 -0.11 -14.64 8.91
CA ARG A 784 -0.26 -15.77 9.83
C ARG A 784 -1.52 -16.56 9.49
N PHE A 785 -1.38 -17.75 8.91
CA PHE A 785 -2.54 -18.58 8.59
C PHE A 785 -2.92 -19.48 9.76
N GLY A 786 -4.16 -19.37 10.22
CA GLY A 786 -4.74 -20.24 11.24
C GLY A 786 -5.53 -21.39 10.62
N ALA A 787 -5.41 -22.58 11.18
CA ALA A 787 -6.25 -23.73 10.85
C ALA A 787 -6.60 -24.51 12.13
N VAL A 788 -7.77 -25.14 12.18
CA VAL A 788 -8.19 -25.99 13.31
C VAL A 788 -8.28 -27.43 12.81
N GLN A 789 -7.54 -28.35 13.45
CA GLN A 789 -7.58 -29.78 13.13
C GLN A 789 -7.44 -30.60 14.42
N ALA A 790 -8.30 -31.62 14.59
CA ALA A 790 -8.32 -32.52 15.75
C ALA A 790 -8.36 -31.78 17.12
N ASP A 791 -9.17 -30.71 17.21
CA ASP A 791 -9.27 -29.82 18.38
C ASP A 791 -7.93 -29.18 18.80
N LYS A 792 -7.10 -28.85 17.80
CA LYS A 792 -5.85 -28.10 17.93
C LYS A 792 -5.85 -26.91 16.98
N LEU A 793 -5.40 -25.76 17.48
CA LEU A 793 -5.04 -24.64 16.61
C LEU A 793 -3.66 -24.89 16.02
N TRP A 794 -3.55 -24.77 14.71
CA TRP A 794 -2.30 -24.71 13.97
C TRP A 794 -2.12 -23.29 13.45
N VAL A 795 -0.92 -22.74 13.61
CA VAL A 795 -0.54 -21.42 13.09
C VAL A 795 0.71 -21.54 12.24
N ALA A 796 0.56 -21.16 10.98
CA ALA A 796 1.60 -21.13 9.97
C ALA A 796 2.12 -19.69 9.78
N ALA A 797 3.42 -19.47 9.95
CA ALA A 797 4.11 -18.18 9.83
C ALA A 797 5.62 -18.41 9.55
N ASP A 798 6.50 -17.98 10.47
CA ASP A 798 7.95 -18.28 10.61
C ASP A 798 8.23 -19.75 11.02
N GLY A 799 7.49 -20.66 10.41
CA GLY A 799 7.39 -22.08 10.75
C GLY A 799 5.95 -22.47 11.07
N LEU A 800 5.76 -23.71 11.51
CA LEU A 800 4.45 -24.25 11.90
C LEU A 800 4.43 -24.51 13.40
N ARG A 801 3.51 -23.87 14.11
CA ARG A 801 3.26 -24.07 15.55
C ARG A 801 1.89 -24.69 15.78
N ARG A 802 1.79 -25.57 16.77
CA ARG A 802 0.53 -26.14 17.26
C ARG A 802 0.28 -25.64 18.69
N PHE A 803 -0.94 -25.19 18.95
CA PHE A 803 -1.36 -24.70 20.26
C PHE A 803 -2.43 -25.60 20.87
N ASP A 804 -2.23 -25.94 22.13
CA ASP A 804 -3.27 -26.45 23.03
C ASP A 804 -3.92 -25.28 23.76
N PHE A 805 -5.25 -25.31 23.93
CA PHE A 805 -5.95 -24.33 24.74
C PHE A 805 -5.85 -24.69 26.23
N ILE A 806 -5.51 -23.73 27.10
CA ILE A 806 -5.56 -23.91 28.56
C ILE A 806 -6.92 -23.44 29.09
N PRO A 807 -7.77 -24.34 29.66
CA PRO A 807 -9.08 -23.95 30.17
C PRO A 807 -9.05 -22.89 31.30
N ALA A 808 -7.98 -22.85 32.09
CA ALA A 808 -7.88 -22.06 33.31
C ALA A 808 -7.42 -20.61 33.14
N GLY A 809 -7.34 -20.07 31.91
CA GLY A 809 -6.86 -18.69 31.72
C GLY A 809 -6.91 -18.10 30.31
N GLY A 810 -7.71 -18.66 29.38
CA GLY A 810 -7.92 -18.09 28.04
C GLY A 810 -6.72 -18.13 27.07
N ALA A 811 -5.51 -18.39 27.57
CA ALA A 811 -4.28 -18.40 26.81
C ALA A 811 -4.08 -19.69 25.98
N LEU A 812 -3.42 -19.52 24.83
CA LEU A 812 -2.96 -20.60 23.98
C LEU A 812 -1.54 -21.01 24.39
N LYS A 813 -1.34 -22.30 24.71
CA LYS A 813 -0.02 -22.86 25.01
C LYS A 813 0.58 -23.50 23.76
N GLU A 814 1.78 -23.09 23.38
CA GLU A 814 2.53 -23.80 22.35
C GLU A 814 2.85 -25.23 22.82
N ALA A 815 2.42 -26.21 22.02
CA ALA A 815 2.45 -27.63 22.33
C ALA A 815 3.32 -28.44 21.35
N TRP A 816 3.67 -27.86 20.21
CA TRP A 816 4.62 -28.38 19.23
C TRP A 816 5.05 -27.24 18.29
N THR A 817 6.28 -27.31 17.79
CA THR A 817 6.82 -26.38 16.79
C THR A 817 7.74 -27.12 15.82
N GLY A 818 7.74 -26.72 14.55
CA GLY A 818 8.53 -27.34 13.49
C GLY A 818 8.71 -26.42 12.28
N PHE A 819 9.66 -26.76 11.41
CA PHE A 819 10.04 -25.95 10.23
C PHE A 819 10.45 -24.50 10.61
N ALA A 820 11.12 -24.35 11.75
CA ALA A 820 11.59 -23.05 12.23
C ALA A 820 12.49 -22.35 11.20
N ALA A 821 12.29 -21.05 11.04
CA ALA A 821 12.93 -20.21 10.01
C ALA A 821 12.62 -20.58 8.55
N GLU A 822 11.58 -21.39 8.30
CA GLU A 822 10.92 -21.47 6.99
C GLU A 822 9.66 -20.60 6.96
N THR A 823 9.18 -20.24 5.76
CA THR A 823 7.89 -19.56 5.61
C THR A 823 6.83 -20.50 5.05
N LEU A 824 5.60 -20.39 5.55
CA LEU A 824 4.44 -21.11 4.99
C LEU A 824 3.60 -20.13 4.16
N GLU A 825 3.22 -20.52 2.95
CA GLU A 825 2.64 -19.62 1.93
C GLU A 825 1.13 -19.82 1.71
N ALA A 826 0.50 -20.75 2.44
CA ALA A 826 -0.94 -21.03 2.42
C ALA A 826 -1.41 -21.61 3.78
N PRO A 827 -2.73 -21.57 4.08
CA PRO A 827 -3.28 -22.24 5.26
C PRO A 827 -3.00 -23.75 5.29
N PRO A 828 -2.65 -24.33 6.45
CA PRO A 828 -2.61 -25.78 6.63
C PRO A 828 -3.98 -26.42 6.37
N GLN A 829 -4.01 -27.53 5.64
CA GLN A 829 -5.23 -28.27 5.31
C GLN A 829 -5.30 -29.55 6.14
N GLY A 830 -6.45 -29.83 6.76
CA GLY A 830 -6.68 -31.03 7.56
C GLY A 830 -7.53 -32.07 6.84
N ILE A 831 -7.09 -33.33 6.78
CA ILE A 831 -7.88 -34.47 6.30
C ILE A 831 -7.63 -35.65 7.25
N ALA A 832 -8.68 -36.12 7.94
CA ALA A 832 -8.58 -37.15 8.99
C ALA A 832 -7.51 -36.81 10.07
N ASP A 833 -6.59 -37.73 10.40
CA ASP A 833 -5.47 -37.48 11.34
C ASP A 833 -4.23 -36.89 10.62
N THR A 834 -4.37 -36.39 9.39
CA THR A 834 -3.27 -35.80 8.63
C THR A 834 -3.49 -34.29 8.43
N LEU A 835 -2.44 -33.52 8.70
CA LEU A 835 -2.33 -32.11 8.37
C LEU A 835 -1.32 -31.95 7.23
N PHE A 836 -1.69 -31.20 6.20
CA PHE A 836 -0.84 -30.89 5.06
C PHE A 836 -0.48 -29.41 5.06
N CYS A 837 0.76 -29.07 4.71
CA CYS A 837 1.21 -27.68 4.57
C CYS A 837 2.11 -27.49 3.35
N VAL A 838 2.25 -26.23 2.92
CA VAL A 838 3.19 -25.81 1.87
C VAL A 838 4.18 -24.81 2.48
N ARG A 839 5.44 -25.23 2.56
CA ARG A 839 6.55 -24.51 3.21
C ARG A 839 7.64 -24.12 2.21
N ARG A 840 8.47 -23.16 2.57
CA ARG A 840 9.56 -22.62 1.76
C ARG A 840 10.77 -22.30 2.63
N SER A 841 11.85 -23.06 2.44
CA SER A 841 13.12 -22.84 3.14
C SER A 841 13.83 -21.58 2.64
N VAL A 842 14.44 -20.81 3.55
CA VAL A 842 15.29 -19.66 3.19
C VAL A 842 16.44 -20.12 2.27
N GLY A 843 16.74 -19.33 1.24
CA GLY A 843 17.82 -19.60 0.28
C GLY A 843 17.53 -20.69 -0.76
N ARG A 844 16.49 -21.52 -0.60
CA ARG A 844 16.05 -22.48 -1.63
C ARG A 844 15.04 -21.86 -2.59
N THR A 845 14.98 -22.43 -3.80
CA THR A 845 14.02 -22.05 -4.85
C THR A 845 13.05 -23.20 -5.11
N GLY A 846 11.78 -22.86 -5.32
CA GLY A 846 10.66 -23.80 -5.23
C GLY A 846 10.02 -23.86 -3.85
N PHE A 847 9.13 -24.82 -3.66
CA PHE A 847 8.30 -25.03 -2.47
C PHE A 847 8.42 -26.47 -2.01
N ILE A 848 7.97 -26.78 -0.80
CA ILE A 848 7.89 -28.14 -0.28
C ILE A 848 6.47 -28.36 0.24
N ALA A 849 5.78 -29.37 -0.30
CA ALA A 849 4.58 -29.93 0.29
C ALA A 849 4.97 -30.97 1.34
N THR A 850 4.31 -30.94 2.48
CA THR A 850 4.61 -31.84 3.61
C THR A 850 3.32 -32.32 4.26
N ALA A 851 3.26 -33.61 4.56
CA ALA A 851 2.20 -34.21 5.36
C ALA A 851 2.69 -34.56 6.76
N LEU A 852 1.86 -34.28 7.75
CA LEU A 852 2.15 -34.41 9.18
C LEU A 852 1.01 -35.16 9.86
N LYS A 853 1.32 -35.99 10.86
CA LYS A 853 0.28 -36.55 11.73
C LYS A 853 -0.21 -35.47 12.71
N ALA A 854 -1.50 -35.14 12.70
CA ALA A 854 -2.06 -34.04 13.49
C ALA A 854 -1.89 -34.26 15.01
N ALA A 855 -1.98 -35.52 15.46
CA ALA A 855 -1.75 -35.88 16.86
C ALA A 855 -0.31 -35.62 17.38
N SER A 856 0.73 -35.70 16.53
CA SER A 856 2.14 -35.66 16.98
C SER A 856 3.04 -34.60 16.31
N GLY A 857 2.66 -34.06 15.15
CA GLY A 857 3.56 -33.25 14.31
C GLY A 857 4.64 -34.08 13.60
N GLU A 858 4.49 -35.40 13.55
CA GLU A 858 5.40 -36.33 12.89
C GLU A 858 5.26 -36.25 11.36
N THR A 859 6.36 -35.99 10.64
CA THR A 859 6.39 -35.93 9.17
C THR A 859 6.18 -37.31 8.55
N LEU A 860 5.12 -37.45 7.76
CA LEU A 860 4.77 -38.66 7.03
C LEU A 860 5.49 -38.72 5.67
N TRP A 861 5.49 -37.62 4.93
CA TRP A 861 6.18 -37.49 3.64
C TRP A 861 6.49 -36.03 3.32
N GLU A 862 7.48 -35.82 2.43
CA GLU A 862 7.85 -34.51 1.90
C GLU A 862 8.07 -34.60 0.38
N THR A 863 7.53 -33.64 -0.36
CA THR A 863 7.67 -33.53 -1.81
C THR A 863 7.95 -32.10 -2.21
N HIS A 864 9.10 -31.87 -2.83
CA HIS A 864 9.50 -30.59 -3.39
C HIS A 864 8.74 -30.34 -4.70
N LEU A 865 8.16 -29.14 -4.80
CA LEU A 865 7.34 -28.68 -5.91
C LEU A 865 7.95 -27.41 -6.53
N ALA A 866 7.60 -27.16 -7.79
CA ALA A 866 7.88 -25.90 -8.48
C ALA A 866 9.34 -25.42 -8.39
N GLN A 867 10.30 -26.36 -8.44
CA GLN A 867 11.73 -26.04 -8.43
C GLN A 867 12.13 -25.51 -9.82
N PRO A 868 12.55 -24.23 -9.96
CA PRO A 868 12.84 -23.65 -11.27
C PRO A 868 13.95 -24.40 -12.02
N LEU A 869 13.95 -24.30 -13.35
CA LEU A 869 15.04 -24.85 -14.15
C LEU A 869 16.18 -23.84 -14.27
N ALA A 870 17.40 -24.29 -13.97
CA ALA A 870 18.65 -23.58 -14.20
C ALA A 870 19.08 -23.65 -15.67
N SER A 871 18.78 -24.77 -16.34
CA SER A 871 18.99 -24.94 -17.79
C SER A 871 17.99 -25.94 -18.38
N LEU A 872 17.78 -25.82 -19.70
CA LEU A 872 17.02 -26.74 -20.53
C LEU A 872 17.66 -26.79 -21.91
N HIS A 873 18.00 -27.97 -22.40
CA HIS A 873 18.51 -28.15 -23.76
C HIS A 873 18.04 -29.47 -24.37
N VAL A 874 17.98 -29.55 -25.69
CA VAL A 874 17.77 -30.82 -26.42
C VAL A 874 19.13 -31.51 -26.56
N ALA A 875 19.19 -32.79 -26.25
CA ALA A 875 20.43 -33.56 -26.29
C ALA A 875 20.88 -33.83 -27.74
N ALA A 876 22.15 -34.18 -27.92
CA ALA A 876 22.72 -34.47 -29.24
C ALA A 876 22.03 -35.63 -30.01
N ASP A 877 21.23 -36.46 -29.33
CA ASP A 877 20.40 -37.48 -29.96
C ASP A 877 19.13 -36.94 -30.66
N GLY A 878 18.73 -35.69 -30.38
CA GLY A 878 17.52 -35.05 -30.92
C GLY A 878 16.19 -35.68 -30.48
N ALA A 879 16.24 -36.80 -29.75
CA ALA A 879 15.10 -37.57 -29.28
C ALA A 879 14.71 -37.22 -27.83
N SER A 880 15.65 -36.65 -27.08
CA SER A 880 15.51 -36.30 -25.67
C SER A 880 15.92 -34.86 -25.37
N ALA A 881 15.46 -34.34 -24.24
CA ALA A 881 15.99 -33.13 -23.62
C ALA A 881 16.55 -33.41 -22.23
N ILE A 882 17.46 -32.56 -21.79
CA ILE A 882 18.02 -32.54 -20.43
C ILE A 882 17.62 -31.21 -19.79
N ALA A 883 17.02 -31.31 -18.60
CA ALA A 883 16.57 -30.20 -17.78
C ALA A 883 17.29 -30.24 -16.42
N THR A 884 18.09 -29.22 -16.10
CA THR A 884 18.74 -29.10 -14.79
C THR A 884 17.89 -28.21 -13.90
N THR A 885 17.38 -28.74 -12.79
CA THR A 885 16.74 -27.96 -11.73
C THR A 885 17.75 -27.06 -11.00
N THR A 886 17.29 -25.97 -10.38
CA THR A 886 18.14 -25.12 -9.51
C THR A 886 18.70 -25.85 -8.28
N ALA A 887 18.13 -27.00 -7.91
CA ALA A 887 18.67 -27.89 -6.87
C ALA A 887 19.79 -28.80 -7.37
N GLY A 888 20.13 -28.76 -8.66
CA GLY A 888 21.19 -29.60 -9.26
C GLY A 888 20.75 -31.01 -9.65
N ALA A 889 19.46 -31.35 -9.55
CA ALA A 889 18.92 -32.57 -10.14
C ALA A 889 18.80 -32.40 -11.66
N ASP A 890 19.46 -33.28 -12.41
CA ASP A 890 19.40 -33.37 -13.87
C ASP A 890 18.31 -34.37 -14.30
N VAL A 891 17.44 -33.96 -15.22
CA VAL A 891 16.26 -34.71 -15.64
C VAL A 891 16.31 -34.96 -17.14
N ARG A 892 16.32 -36.22 -17.56
CA ARG A 892 16.17 -36.60 -18.96
C ARG A 892 14.68 -36.78 -19.32
N VAL A 893 14.27 -36.17 -20.42
CA VAL A 893 12.88 -36.08 -20.88
C VAL A 893 12.82 -36.58 -22.33
N GLU A 894 12.17 -37.72 -22.57
CA GLU A 894 12.07 -38.31 -23.92
C GLU A 894 10.96 -37.60 -24.73
N LEU A 895 11.34 -36.89 -25.80
CA LEU A 895 10.48 -35.94 -26.50
C LEU A 895 9.32 -36.59 -27.26
N ALA A 896 9.45 -37.88 -27.57
CA ALA A 896 8.39 -38.72 -28.14
C ALA A 896 7.29 -39.05 -27.11
N SER A 897 7.61 -39.09 -25.81
CA SER A 897 6.62 -39.35 -24.75
C SER A 897 5.76 -38.12 -24.41
N LEU A 898 6.33 -36.91 -24.57
CA LEU A 898 5.64 -35.64 -24.31
C LEU A 898 4.42 -35.42 -25.22
N SER A 899 3.25 -35.79 -24.69
CA SER A 899 1.92 -35.57 -25.26
C SER A 899 0.92 -35.27 -24.14
N GLY A 900 0.03 -34.29 -24.30
CA GLY A 900 -0.90 -33.90 -23.24
C GLY A 900 -0.19 -33.39 -21.96
N ALA A 901 -0.80 -33.58 -20.79
CA ALA A 901 -0.20 -33.24 -19.50
C ALA A 901 0.56 -34.45 -18.93
N ASN A 902 1.83 -34.24 -18.55
CA ASN A 902 2.73 -35.28 -18.05
C ASN A 902 3.26 -34.91 -16.66
N VAL A 903 3.60 -35.92 -15.87
CA VAL A 903 4.21 -35.77 -14.54
C VAL A 903 5.42 -36.68 -14.42
N GLN A 904 6.52 -36.16 -13.86
CA GLN A 904 7.71 -36.94 -13.53
C GLN A 904 8.15 -36.65 -12.09
N PHE A 905 8.31 -37.71 -11.30
CA PHE A 905 8.79 -37.65 -9.93
C PHE A 905 10.28 -38.04 -9.88
N LEU A 906 11.07 -37.30 -9.10
CA LEU A 906 12.53 -37.35 -9.13
C LEU A 906 13.10 -37.66 -7.74
N PRO A 907 14.25 -38.35 -7.65
CA PRO A 907 14.99 -38.44 -6.38
C PRO A 907 15.52 -37.06 -5.98
N VAL A 908 15.59 -36.78 -4.67
CA VAL A 908 16.24 -35.56 -4.16
C VAL A 908 17.74 -35.62 -4.45
N ALA A 909 18.26 -34.66 -5.21
CA ALA A 909 19.71 -34.50 -5.41
C ALA A 909 20.41 -34.06 -4.11
N PRO A 910 21.64 -34.52 -3.84
CA PRO A 910 22.43 -34.05 -2.70
C PRO A 910 22.77 -32.56 -2.86
N ASP A 911 22.88 -31.83 -1.73
CA ASP A 911 23.04 -30.37 -1.74
C ASP A 911 24.24 -29.91 -2.59
N ALA A 912 23.92 -29.20 -3.69
CA ALA A 912 24.91 -28.68 -4.61
C ALA A 912 25.73 -27.55 -3.97
N LYS A 913 27.06 -27.69 -3.98
CA LYS A 913 28.00 -26.61 -3.62
C LYS A 913 27.73 -25.37 -4.49
N SER A 914 27.90 -24.16 -3.93
CA SER A 914 27.58 -22.91 -4.62
C SER A 914 28.41 -22.72 -5.90
N LYS A 915 27.71 -22.67 -7.03
CA LYS A 915 28.27 -22.38 -8.36
C LYS A 915 28.03 -20.91 -8.71
N ALA A 916 28.93 -20.30 -9.47
CA ALA A 916 28.77 -18.93 -9.97
C ALA A 916 28.16 -18.91 -11.38
N PHE A 917 28.54 -19.85 -12.25
CA PHE A 917 27.98 -20.00 -13.60
C PHE A 917 28.08 -21.45 -14.11
N SER A 918 27.24 -21.84 -15.07
CA SER A 918 27.34 -23.14 -15.75
C SER A 918 26.66 -23.14 -17.12
N ILE A 919 27.24 -23.86 -18.11
CA ILE A 919 26.70 -24.11 -19.46
C ILE A 919 27.08 -25.52 -19.93
N SER A 920 26.31 -26.11 -20.86
CA SER A 920 26.76 -27.27 -21.65
C SER A 920 27.65 -26.79 -22.80
N TRP A 921 28.79 -27.45 -23.02
CA TRP A 921 29.82 -27.11 -23.99
C TRP A 921 30.78 -28.30 -24.19
N ALA A 922 31.28 -28.49 -25.41
CA ALA A 922 32.26 -29.54 -25.76
C ALA A 922 31.91 -30.96 -25.25
N GLY A 923 30.64 -31.36 -25.36
CA GLY A 923 30.15 -32.67 -24.91
C GLY A 923 30.04 -32.86 -23.39
N GLY A 924 30.23 -31.79 -22.61
CA GLY A 924 30.11 -31.81 -21.15
C GLY A 924 29.43 -30.55 -20.59
N ARG A 925 29.42 -30.45 -19.26
CA ARG A 925 28.95 -29.28 -18.50
C ARG A 925 30.13 -28.51 -17.92
N LEU A 926 30.37 -27.32 -18.47
CA LEU A 926 31.34 -26.36 -17.94
C LEU A 926 30.73 -25.66 -16.72
N ASN A 927 31.44 -25.68 -15.59
CA ASN A 927 31.09 -24.96 -14.36
C ASN A 927 32.15 -23.90 -14.07
N ILE A 928 31.72 -22.78 -13.47
CA ILE A 928 32.60 -21.77 -12.89
C ILE A 928 32.24 -21.62 -11.41
N SER A 929 33.21 -21.81 -10.52
CA SER A 929 33.03 -21.62 -9.08
C SER A 929 33.09 -20.13 -8.70
N THR A 930 32.58 -19.79 -7.51
CA THR A 930 32.78 -18.44 -6.94
C THR A 930 34.26 -18.14 -6.67
N SER A 931 35.14 -19.14 -6.53
CA SER A 931 36.60 -19.00 -6.44
C SER A 931 37.32 -18.91 -7.79
N GLY A 932 36.61 -18.97 -8.91
CA GLY A 932 37.20 -18.88 -10.26
C GLY A 932 37.86 -20.16 -10.77
N SER A 933 37.59 -21.31 -10.17
CA SER A 933 37.87 -22.62 -10.78
C SER A 933 36.90 -22.84 -11.94
N VAL A 934 37.40 -23.31 -13.08
CA VAL A 934 36.64 -23.63 -14.29
C VAL A 934 36.80 -25.13 -14.56
N GLU A 935 35.69 -25.86 -14.51
CA GLU A 935 35.66 -27.33 -14.49
C GLU A 935 34.71 -27.86 -15.57
N LEU A 936 35.23 -28.65 -16.52
CA LEU A 936 34.41 -29.37 -17.50
C LEU A 936 34.10 -30.78 -16.98
N LEU A 937 32.82 -31.05 -16.71
CA LEU A 937 32.35 -32.33 -16.13
C LEU A 937 31.46 -33.09 -17.12
N ASP A 938 31.47 -34.41 -17.04
CA ASP A 938 30.54 -35.29 -17.78
C ASP A 938 29.09 -35.08 -17.29
N GLU A 939 28.14 -34.99 -18.21
CA GLU A 939 26.76 -34.62 -17.88
C GLU A 939 26.01 -35.72 -17.09
N LYS A 940 26.47 -36.98 -17.14
CA LYS A 940 25.78 -38.13 -16.52
C LYS A 940 26.39 -38.55 -15.18
N THR A 941 27.71 -38.48 -15.06
CA THR A 941 28.49 -38.94 -13.90
C THR A 941 29.04 -37.79 -13.07
N SER A 942 29.08 -36.57 -13.61
CA SER A 942 29.80 -35.41 -13.04
C SER A 942 31.30 -35.66 -12.76
N ALA A 943 31.90 -36.68 -13.39
CA ALA A 943 33.34 -36.87 -13.40
C ALA A 943 34.02 -35.78 -14.26
N PRO A 944 35.25 -35.35 -13.95
CA PRO A 944 35.96 -34.36 -14.78
C PRO A 944 36.32 -34.95 -16.15
N LEU A 945 35.91 -34.27 -17.21
CA LEU A 945 36.30 -34.56 -18.60
C LEU A 945 37.61 -33.87 -19.01
N ALA A 946 38.03 -32.84 -18.26
CA ALA A 946 39.27 -32.11 -18.48
C ALA A 946 39.88 -31.62 -17.17
N GLU A 947 41.19 -31.33 -17.16
CA GLU A 947 41.87 -30.71 -16.02
C GLU A 947 41.26 -29.31 -15.69
N PRO A 948 40.97 -28.99 -14.42
CA PRO A 948 40.42 -27.69 -14.02
C PRO A 948 41.36 -26.52 -14.31
N PHE A 949 40.80 -25.39 -14.76
CA PHE A 949 41.55 -24.15 -15.02
C PHE A 949 41.19 -23.07 -14.01
N GLN A 950 42.18 -22.48 -13.34
CA GLN A 950 41.98 -21.41 -12.38
C GLN A 950 42.08 -20.04 -13.07
N LEU A 951 40.98 -19.28 -13.08
CA LEU A 951 40.96 -17.88 -13.54
C LEU A 951 41.90 -17.02 -12.68
N SER A 952 42.69 -16.18 -13.34
CA SER A 952 43.69 -15.30 -12.70
C SER A 952 43.04 -14.08 -12.05
N ILE A 953 42.36 -14.31 -10.92
CA ILE A 953 41.63 -13.31 -10.12
C ILE A 953 42.41 -12.94 -8.85
N ARG A 954 42.03 -11.84 -8.17
CA ARG A 954 42.70 -11.44 -6.91
C ARG A 954 42.28 -12.36 -5.75
N PRO A 955 43.18 -12.77 -4.84
CA PRO A 955 42.82 -13.53 -3.64
C PRO A 955 41.68 -12.87 -2.85
N GLY A 956 40.75 -13.67 -2.36
CA GLY A 956 39.55 -13.21 -1.63
C GLY A 956 38.42 -12.65 -2.52
N THR A 957 38.61 -12.50 -3.83
CA THR A 957 37.52 -12.16 -4.76
C THR A 957 36.58 -13.33 -4.90
N GLN A 958 35.27 -13.11 -4.72
CA GLN A 958 34.25 -14.07 -5.14
C GLN A 958 33.60 -13.61 -6.44
N LEU A 959 33.54 -14.50 -7.43
CA LEU A 959 32.85 -14.28 -8.70
C LEU A 959 31.35 -14.45 -8.50
N THR A 960 30.61 -13.35 -8.68
CA THR A 960 29.14 -13.29 -8.52
C THR A 960 28.41 -12.87 -9.80
N ASN A 961 29.15 -12.38 -10.82
CA ASN A 961 28.62 -11.95 -12.12
C ASN A 961 29.46 -12.50 -13.29
N CYS A 962 30.13 -13.64 -13.12
CA CYS A 962 30.86 -14.27 -14.21
C CYS A 962 29.90 -14.94 -15.21
N SER A 963 30.31 -15.04 -16.46
CA SER A 963 29.54 -15.67 -17.53
C SER A 963 30.46 -16.27 -18.60
N ALA A 964 29.95 -17.21 -19.37
CA ALA A 964 30.68 -17.86 -20.45
C ALA A 964 29.78 -18.14 -21.67
N ALA A 965 30.37 -18.13 -22.86
CA ALA A 965 29.71 -18.46 -24.12
C ALA A 965 30.65 -19.27 -25.05
N PRO A 966 30.18 -20.36 -25.69
CA PRO A 966 30.91 -21.05 -26.76
C PRO A 966 31.25 -20.08 -27.90
N ALA A 967 32.41 -20.26 -28.54
CA ALA A 967 32.97 -19.24 -29.44
C ALA A 967 33.71 -19.86 -30.64
N GLY A 968 33.95 -19.06 -31.69
CA GLY A 968 34.93 -19.42 -32.74
C GLY A 968 34.47 -20.44 -33.79
N GLY A 969 33.22 -20.88 -33.78
CA GLY A 969 32.66 -21.84 -34.76
C GLY A 969 33.00 -23.30 -34.46
N ASP A 970 34.26 -23.59 -34.11
CA ASP A 970 34.67 -24.90 -33.59
C ASP A 970 34.26 -25.06 -32.11
N GLU A 971 33.58 -26.16 -31.76
CA GLU A 971 33.04 -26.41 -30.41
C GLU A 971 34.10 -26.49 -29.29
N ALA A 972 35.39 -26.48 -29.63
CA ALA A 972 36.52 -26.54 -28.71
C ALA A 972 36.91 -25.21 -28.05
N ASN A 973 36.23 -24.08 -28.33
CA ASN A 973 36.56 -22.77 -27.73
C ASN A 973 35.41 -22.18 -26.89
N VAL A 974 35.76 -21.50 -25.78
CA VAL A 974 34.82 -20.78 -24.91
C VAL A 974 35.38 -19.43 -24.45
N VAL A 975 34.59 -18.38 -24.56
CA VAL A 975 34.90 -17.06 -23.98
C VAL A 975 34.29 -16.98 -22.58
N ILE A 976 35.07 -16.51 -21.61
CA ILE A 976 34.64 -16.30 -20.22
C ILE A 976 34.86 -14.84 -19.83
N CYS A 977 33.86 -14.18 -19.25
CA CYS A 977 34.03 -12.92 -18.55
C CYS A 977 33.92 -13.14 -17.03
N ASP A 978 34.84 -12.57 -16.25
CA ASP A 978 34.84 -12.71 -14.78
C ASP A 978 33.79 -11.83 -14.08
N GLY A 979 33.16 -10.89 -14.80
CA GLY A 979 32.24 -9.90 -14.22
C GLY A 979 32.92 -8.80 -13.41
N VAL A 980 34.26 -8.78 -13.36
CA VAL A 980 35.07 -7.83 -12.58
C VAL A 980 35.80 -6.89 -13.53
N ASN A 981 36.73 -7.39 -14.35
CA ASN A 981 37.41 -6.60 -15.39
C ASN A 981 38.12 -7.42 -16.47
N SER A 982 38.03 -8.75 -16.50
CA SER A 982 38.78 -9.58 -17.43
C SER A 982 37.87 -10.42 -18.34
N VAL A 983 38.31 -10.56 -19.60
CA VAL A 983 37.74 -11.50 -20.57
C VAL A 983 38.84 -12.47 -21.00
N TYR A 984 38.52 -13.76 -21.00
CA TYR A 984 39.43 -14.87 -21.29
C TYR A 984 38.87 -15.66 -22.48
N LEU A 985 39.73 -16.20 -23.33
CA LEU A 985 39.38 -17.23 -24.32
C LEU A 985 40.13 -18.50 -23.93
N LEU A 986 39.37 -19.57 -23.64
CA LEU A 986 39.92 -20.89 -23.33
C LEU A 986 39.66 -21.86 -24.51
N HIS A 987 40.57 -22.82 -24.68
CA HIS A 987 40.49 -23.89 -25.67
C HIS A 987 40.61 -25.27 -24.99
N LEU A 988 39.80 -26.24 -25.43
CA LEU A 988 39.86 -27.63 -24.98
C LEU A 988 40.90 -28.42 -25.79
N GLU A 989 42.14 -28.46 -25.30
CA GLU A 989 43.16 -29.34 -25.86
C GLU A 989 42.83 -30.79 -25.48
N SER A 990 42.63 -31.66 -26.49
CA SER A 990 42.03 -33.00 -26.30
C SER A 990 43.05 -34.16 -26.25
N ALA A 991 44.36 -33.88 -26.25
CA ALA A 991 45.40 -34.90 -26.21
C ALA A 991 46.73 -34.34 -25.65
N PRO A 992 47.57 -35.13 -24.95
CA PRO A 992 47.35 -36.54 -24.57
C PRO A 992 46.46 -36.72 -23.32
N GLN A 993 46.15 -35.62 -22.61
CA GLN A 993 45.13 -35.56 -21.57
C GLN A 993 44.30 -34.30 -21.84
N SER A 994 42.98 -34.40 -21.70
CA SER A 994 42.06 -33.29 -21.92
C SER A 994 42.28 -32.17 -20.91
N ARG A 995 42.49 -30.94 -21.36
CA ARG A 995 42.70 -29.78 -20.48
C ARG A 995 42.28 -28.45 -21.11
N LEU A 996 41.90 -27.51 -20.25
CA LEU A 996 41.53 -26.16 -20.65
C LEU A 996 42.78 -25.28 -20.71
N THR A 997 43.11 -24.76 -21.88
CA THR A 997 44.30 -23.91 -22.11
C THR A 997 43.89 -22.47 -22.40
N LEU A 998 44.69 -21.49 -21.95
CA LEU A 998 44.41 -20.06 -22.16
C LEU A 998 44.97 -19.60 -23.52
N VAL A 999 44.07 -19.24 -24.44
CA VAL A 999 44.43 -18.72 -25.77
C VAL A 999 44.73 -17.23 -25.71
N ALA A 1000 43.86 -16.46 -25.05
CA ALA A 1000 43.98 -15.01 -24.95
C ALA A 1000 43.34 -14.47 -23.66
N LYS A 1001 43.81 -13.31 -23.19
CA LYS A 1001 43.19 -12.54 -22.10
C LYS A 1001 43.18 -11.06 -22.46
N ALA A 1002 42.05 -10.39 -22.26
CA ALA A 1002 41.88 -8.96 -22.38
C ALA A 1002 41.35 -8.34 -21.07
N THR A 1003 41.64 -7.05 -20.86
CA THR A 1003 41.22 -6.30 -19.68
C THR A 1003 40.29 -5.16 -20.07
N LEU A 1004 39.10 -5.13 -19.47
CA LEU A 1004 38.12 -4.06 -19.59
C LEU A 1004 38.54 -2.83 -18.78
N LYS A 1005 38.20 -1.63 -19.28
CA LYS A 1005 38.43 -0.35 -18.57
C LYS A 1005 37.42 -0.09 -17.44
N LEU A 1006 36.22 -0.66 -17.58
CA LEU A 1006 35.13 -0.62 -16.61
C LEU A 1006 34.56 -2.04 -16.48
N PRO A 1007 34.06 -2.47 -15.30
CA PRO A 1007 33.43 -3.77 -15.14
C PRO A 1007 32.28 -4.02 -16.13
N ALA A 1008 32.05 -5.29 -16.47
CA ALA A 1008 30.88 -5.70 -17.23
C ALA A 1008 29.62 -5.67 -16.35
N ILE A 1009 28.53 -5.13 -16.88
CA ILE A 1009 27.20 -5.08 -16.23
C ILE A 1009 26.23 -6.12 -16.81
N SER A 1010 26.77 -7.11 -17.52
CA SER A 1010 26.03 -7.97 -18.43
C SER A 1010 26.83 -9.23 -18.75
N ARG A 1011 26.20 -10.21 -19.42
CA ARG A 1011 26.85 -11.45 -19.85
C ARG A 1011 27.84 -11.22 -20.99
N VAL A 1012 28.66 -12.23 -21.31
CA VAL A 1012 29.39 -12.30 -22.57
C VAL A 1012 28.59 -13.07 -23.62
N ALA A 1013 28.36 -12.45 -24.77
CA ALA A 1013 27.91 -13.10 -25.99
C ALA A 1013 29.12 -13.40 -26.88
N ALA A 1014 29.10 -14.53 -27.60
CA ALA A 1014 30.12 -14.86 -28.59
C ALA A 1014 29.47 -15.32 -29.91
N LEU A 1015 30.03 -14.83 -31.01
CA LEU A 1015 29.76 -15.20 -32.39
C LEU A 1015 31.01 -15.93 -32.94
N GLU A 1016 30.97 -16.33 -34.21
CA GLU A 1016 32.11 -16.95 -34.90
C GLU A 1016 33.39 -16.08 -34.85
N SER A 1017 33.27 -14.79 -35.17
CA SER A 1017 34.43 -13.88 -35.35
C SER A 1017 34.64 -12.87 -34.22
N SER A 1018 33.71 -12.75 -33.27
CA SER A 1018 33.76 -11.73 -32.23
C SER A 1018 32.99 -12.10 -30.96
N ALA A 1019 33.37 -11.51 -29.83
CA ALA A 1019 32.65 -11.58 -28.56
C ALA A 1019 32.30 -10.18 -28.04
N CYS A 1020 31.25 -10.05 -27.23
CA CYS A 1020 30.74 -8.77 -26.76
C CYS A 1020 30.25 -8.81 -25.30
N VAL A 1021 30.55 -7.75 -24.54
CA VAL A 1021 29.96 -7.43 -23.23
C VAL A 1021 29.53 -5.96 -23.22
N LEU A 1022 28.55 -5.58 -22.40
CA LEU A 1022 28.30 -4.18 -22.05
C LEU A 1022 28.97 -3.83 -20.70
N ASP A 1023 29.63 -2.67 -20.66
CA ASP A 1023 30.30 -2.13 -19.47
C ASP A 1023 29.42 -1.15 -18.66
N GLN A 1024 29.90 -0.76 -17.46
CA GLN A 1024 29.23 0.20 -16.56
C GLN A 1024 28.91 1.58 -17.18
N SER A 1025 29.41 1.93 -18.35
CA SER A 1025 29.06 3.17 -19.06
C SER A 1025 27.90 3.02 -20.06
N GLY A 1026 27.37 1.80 -20.21
CA GLY A 1026 26.44 1.40 -21.27
C GLY A 1026 27.12 1.16 -22.62
N THR A 1027 28.45 1.04 -22.67
CA THR A 1027 29.18 0.86 -23.94
C THR A 1027 29.37 -0.63 -24.24
N SER A 1028 29.05 -1.04 -25.47
CA SER A 1028 29.39 -2.38 -25.95
C SER A 1028 30.88 -2.47 -26.26
N GLN A 1029 31.57 -3.34 -25.53
CA GLN A 1029 32.98 -3.65 -25.71
C GLN A 1029 33.06 -4.93 -26.54
N VAL A 1030 33.65 -4.84 -27.73
CA VAL A 1030 33.65 -5.93 -28.73
C VAL A 1030 35.07 -6.43 -28.95
N PHE A 1031 35.29 -7.72 -28.86
CA PHE A 1031 36.59 -8.35 -29.05
C PHE A 1031 36.59 -9.14 -30.35
N SER A 1032 37.66 -9.07 -31.16
CA SER A 1032 37.84 -10.08 -32.22
C SER A 1032 38.23 -11.43 -31.63
N LEU A 1033 37.86 -12.50 -32.33
CA LEU A 1033 38.33 -13.87 -32.04
C LEU A 1033 39.34 -14.32 -33.11
N PRO A 1034 40.31 -15.17 -32.76
CA PRO A 1034 40.61 -15.67 -31.41
C PRO A 1034 41.48 -14.72 -30.55
N ASP A 1035 41.89 -13.56 -31.08
CA ASP A 1035 42.96 -12.75 -30.47
C ASP A 1035 42.55 -11.84 -29.30
N LEU A 1036 41.25 -11.76 -28.98
CA LEU A 1036 40.63 -10.84 -28.02
C LEU A 1036 41.08 -9.37 -28.14
N LYS A 1037 41.42 -8.90 -29.35
CA LYS A 1037 41.71 -7.47 -29.55
C LYS A 1037 40.42 -6.65 -29.44
N LEU A 1038 40.41 -5.73 -28.49
CA LEU A 1038 39.27 -4.85 -28.23
C LEU A 1038 39.06 -3.83 -29.37
N LYS A 1039 37.80 -3.73 -29.81
CA LYS A 1039 37.25 -2.76 -30.76
C LYS A 1039 36.11 -2.01 -30.05
N PRO A 1040 36.05 -0.67 -30.16
CA PRO A 1040 34.95 0.09 -29.55
C PRO A 1040 33.65 -0.15 -30.33
N GLY A 1041 32.61 -0.65 -29.64
CA GLY A 1041 31.25 -0.78 -30.18
C GLY A 1041 30.40 0.47 -29.94
N ALA A 1042 29.08 0.36 -30.14
CA ALA A 1042 28.15 1.45 -29.87
C ALA A 1042 27.89 1.63 -28.36
N LYS A 1043 27.57 2.86 -27.97
CA LYS A 1043 26.94 3.14 -26.67
C LYS A 1043 25.43 2.89 -26.74
N ILE A 1044 24.92 2.11 -25.80
CA ILE A 1044 23.51 1.78 -25.64
C ILE A 1044 22.90 2.66 -24.54
N ASP A 1045 21.65 3.07 -24.74
CA ASP A 1045 20.92 3.97 -23.84
C ASP A 1045 20.24 3.20 -22.69
N CYS A 1046 21.06 2.66 -21.79
CA CYS A 1046 20.65 1.87 -20.62
C CYS A 1046 21.48 2.22 -19.37
N ARG A 1047 20.92 1.99 -18.18
CA ARG A 1047 21.65 2.02 -16.89
C ARG A 1047 22.06 0.62 -16.43
N SER A 1048 21.28 -0.39 -16.78
CA SER A 1048 21.63 -1.80 -16.59
C SER A 1048 21.04 -2.67 -17.69
N VAL A 1049 21.53 -3.91 -17.80
CA VAL A 1049 21.03 -4.92 -18.71
C VAL A 1049 20.16 -5.89 -17.92
N VAL A 1050 18.89 -6.05 -18.31
CA VAL A 1050 17.93 -6.98 -17.68
C VAL A 1050 18.20 -8.41 -18.13
N MET A 1051 18.63 -8.59 -19.39
CA MET A 1051 19.02 -9.89 -19.94
C MET A 1051 20.03 -9.75 -21.08
N GLY A 1052 20.98 -10.68 -21.15
CA GLY A 1052 22.02 -10.73 -22.17
C GLY A 1052 23.26 -9.86 -21.87
N PRO A 1053 24.00 -9.41 -22.89
CA PRO A 1053 23.83 -9.79 -24.30
C PRO A 1053 23.90 -11.31 -24.50
N GLU A 1054 23.07 -11.82 -25.40
CA GLU A 1054 23.07 -13.21 -25.86
C GLU A 1054 23.33 -13.27 -27.36
N ALA A 1055 24.04 -14.31 -27.82
CA ALA A 1055 24.24 -14.57 -29.24
C ALA A 1055 23.03 -15.31 -29.83
N VAL A 1056 22.49 -14.82 -30.96
CA VAL A 1056 21.25 -15.32 -31.58
C VAL A 1056 21.43 -15.34 -33.11
N GLY A 1057 22.02 -16.43 -33.60
CA GLY A 1057 22.50 -16.52 -34.98
C GLY A 1057 23.65 -15.53 -35.21
N LYS A 1058 23.60 -14.74 -36.29
CA LYS A 1058 24.62 -13.73 -36.64
C LYS A 1058 24.49 -12.39 -35.89
N HIS A 1059 23.62 -12.31 -34.89
CA HIS A 1059 23.27 -11.07 -34.19
C HIS A 1059 23.42 -11.25 -32.67
N ILE A 1060 23.51 -10.13 -31.95
CA ILE A 1060 23.53 -10.10 -30.48
C ILE A 1060 22.26 -9.40 -29.99
N ILE A 1061 21.57 -9.95 -29.01
CA ILE A 1061 20.33 -9.40 -28.46
C ILE A 1061 20.48 -9.15 -26.96
N LEU A 1062 19.97 -8.02 -26.47
CA LEU A 1062 19.91 -7.68 -25.05
C LEU A 1062 18.61 -6.94 -24.68
N GLU A 1063 18.22 -7.00 -23.42
CA GLU A 1063 17.13 -6.21 -22.84
C GLU A 1063 17.68 -5.15 -21.87
N THR A 1064 17.21 -3.91 -21.97
CA THR A 1064 17.62 -2.79 -21.11
C THR A 1064 16.72 -2.61 -19.88
N ASP A 1065 17.19 -1.84 -18.90
CA ASP A 1065 16.41 -1.34 -17.75
C ASP A 1065 15.14 -0.55 -18.12
N LYS A 1066 14.96 -0.21 -19.41
CA LYS A 1066 13.79 0.50 -19.94
C LYS A 1066 12.74 -0.43 -20.57
N GLY A 1067 12.97 -1.74 -20.58
CA GLY A 1067 12.13 -2.72 -21.30
C GLY A 1067 12.30 -2.68 -22.82
N ASP A 1068 13.39 -2.07 -23.31
CA ASP A 1068 13.74 -2.13 -24.73
C ASP A 1068 14.52 -3.40 -25.04
N LEU A 1069 14.07 -4.15 -26.06
CA LEU A 1069 14.86 -5.17 -26.73
C LEU A 1069 15.74 -4.49 -27.80
N VAL A 1070 17.05 -4.67 -27.68
CA VAL A 1070 18.07 -4.08 -28.56
C VAL A 1070 18.76 -5.19 -29.35
N CYS A 1071 18.88 -5.02 -30.66
CA CYS A 1071 19.64 -5.92 -31.54
C CYS A 1071 20.91 -5.23 -32.04
N LEU A 1072 22.05 -5.90 -31.90
CA LEU A 1072 23.37 -5.47 -32.37
C LEU A 1072 23.88 -6.39 -33.50
N ASP A 1073 24.75 -5.85 -34.35
CA ASP A 1073 25.58 -6.66 -35.26
C ASP A 1073 26.86 -7.19 -34.60
N ALA A 1074 27.64 -7.96 -35.35
CA ALA A 1074 28.92 -8.54 -34.90
C ALA A 1074 30.02 -7.52 -34.58
N ALA A 1075 29.80 -6.23 -34.87
CA ALA A 1075 30.66 -5.10 -34.49
C ALA A 1075 30.10 -4.30 -33.30
N GLY A 1076 29.03 -4.79 -32.64
CA GLY A 1076 28.38 -4.14 -31.50
C GLY A 1076 27.60 -2.88 -31.87
N LYS A 1077 27.29 -2.66 -33.15
CA LYS A 1077 26.48 -1.54 -33.59
C LYS A 1077 25.00 -1.89 -33.49
N GLN A 1078 24.21 -1.03 -32.86
CA GLN A 1078 22.75 -1.17 -32.82
C GLN A 1078 22.15 -1.13 -34.23
N LEU A 1079 21.42 -2.20 -34.58
CA LEU A 1079 20.64 -2.31 -35.81
C LEU A 1079 19.23 -1.77 -35.61
N TRP A 1080 18.58 -2.14 -34.51
CA TRP A 1080 17.23 -1.70 -34.15
C TRP A 1080 16.97 -1.80 -32.64
N LYS A 1081 15.89 -1.16 -32.18
CA LYS A 1081 15.39 -1.17 -30.81
C LYS A 1081 13.85 -1.24 -30.82
N VAL A 1082 13.24 -2.11 -30.02
CA VAL A 1082 11.78 -2.28 -29.90
C VAL A 1082 11.40 -2.51 -28.43
N ALA A 1083 10.36 -1.83 -27.94
CA ALA A 1083 9.88 -2.03 -26.57
C ALA A 1083 9.06 -3.33 -26.42
N LEU A 1084 9.33 -4.11 -25.36
CA LEU A 1084 8.60 -5.34 -25.06
C LEU A 1084 7.31 -5.05 -24.29
N ALA A 1085 6.19 -4.86 -25.01
CA ALA A 1085 4.87 -4.63 -24.41
C ALA A 1085 4.40 -5.76 -23.47
N GLU A 1086 4.85 -7.00 -23.71
CA GLU A 1086 4.57 -8.17 -22.86
C GLU A 1086 5.50 -8.30 -21.65
N GLY A 1087 6.28 -7.26 -21.34
CA GLY A 1087 7.24 -7.26 -20.25
C GLY A 1087 8.52 -8.06 -20.56
N PRO A 1088 9.37 -8.27 -19.53
CA PRO A 1088 10.75 -8.71 -19.70
C PRO A 1088 10.87 -10.13 -20.26
N MET A 1089 12.01 -10.43 -20.88
CA MET A 1089 12.36 -11.75 -21.37
C MET A 1089 12.46 -12.77 -20.22
N ALA A 1090 12.02 -14.00 -20.47
CA ALA A 1090 12.14 -15.13 -19.55
C ALA A 1090 13.51 -15.82 -19.62
N GLY A 1091 14.16 -15.79 -20.79
CA GLY A 1091 15.47 -16.38 -21.06
C GLY A 1091 15.96 -16.06 -22.47
N GLN A 1092 17.08 -16.67 -22.85
CA GLN A 1092 17.79 -16.41 -24.12
C GLN A 1092 16.91 -16.65 -25.35
N PRO A 1093 16.83 -15.69 -26.31
CA PRO A 1093 16.11 -15.91 -27.56
C PRO A 1093 16.72 -16.99 -28.44
N LEU A 1094 15.89 -17.74 -29.16
CA LEU A 1094 16.30 -18.70 -30.19
C LEU A 1094 16.19 -18.09 -31.60
N THR A 1095 16.78 -18.75 -32.59
CA THR A 1095 16.46 -18.52 -34.00
C THR A 1095 15.45 -19.56 -34.52
N SER A 1096 14.58 -19.16 -35.45
CA SER A 1096 13.70 -20.07 -36.17
C SER A 1096 13.37 -19.52 -37.56
N GLY A 1097 13.79 -20.23 -38.62
CA GLY A 1097 13.60 -19.79 -40.01
C GLY A 1097 14.22 -18.43 -40.34
N GLY A 1098 15.30 -18.05 -39.64
CA GLY A 1098 15.95 -16.73 -39.76
C GLY A 1098 15.32 -15.60 -38.93
N ASP A 1099 14.17 -15.84 -38.29
CA ASP A 1099 13.56 -14.94 -37.30
C ASP A 1099 14.07 -15.24 -35.88
N PHE A 1100 13.71 -14.40 -34.91
CA PHE A 1100 13.95 -14.63 -33.49
C PHE A 1100 12.69 -15.15 -32.79
N LEU A 1101 12.85 -16.05 -31.82
CA LEU A 1101 11.80 -16.48 -30.89
C LEU A 1101 12.16 -15.99 -29.48
N VAL A 1102 11.26 -15.21 -28.87
CA VAL A 1102 11.45 -14.56 -27.57
C VAL A 1102 10.32 -14.96 -26.63
N SER A 1103 10.64 -15.65 -25.54
CA SER A 1103 9.70 -15.94 -24.44
C SER A 1103 9.73 -14.81 -23.41
N THR A 1104 8.56 -14.30 -22.99
CA THR A 1104 8.44 -13.26 -21.95
C THR A 1104 7.92 -13.81 -20.63
N LYS A 1105 8.29 -13.18 -19.50
CA LYS A 1105 7.89 -13.65 -18.16
C LYS A 1105 6.38 -13.66 -17.94
N ARG A 1106 5.61 -12.90 -18.73
CA ARG A 1106 4.13 -12.87 -18.66
C ARG A 1106 3.43 -14.11 -19.24
N GLY A 1107 4.12 -14.95 -20.04
CA GLY A 1107 3.48 -16.11 -20.67
C GLY A 1107 3.47 -16.13 -22.20
N VAL A 1108 4.11 -15.17 -22.87
CA VAL A 1108 4.00 -15.02 -24.32
C VAL A 1108 5.29 -15.47 -25.02
N LEU A 1109 5.15 -16.34 -26.03
CA LEU A 1109 6.21 -16.67 -26.99
C LEU A 1109 6.00 -15.83 -28.27
N LEU A 1110 6.85 -14.83 -28.46
CA LEU A 1110 6.85 -13.91 -29.60
C LEU A 1110 7.78 -14.42 -30.71
N ARG A 1111 7.39 -14.20 -31.97
CA ARG A 1111 8.26 -14.35 -33.14
C ARG A 1111 8.54 -12.98 -33.73
N LEU A 1112 9.80 -12.54 -33.69
CA LEU A 1112 10.23 -11.21 -34.12
C LEU A 1112 11.11 -11.29 -35.37
N ALA A 1113 10.86 -10.42 -36.35
CA ALA A 1113 11.67 -10.33 -37.56
C ALA A 1113 13.09 -9.87 -37.23
N SER A 1114 14.11 -10.68 -37.51
CA SER A 1114 15.50 -10.37 -37.16
C SER A 1114 16.04 -9.08 -37.82
N ALA A 1115 15.45 -8.66 -38.95
CA ALA A 1115 15.84 -7.45 -39.67
C ALA A 1115 15.41 -6.13 -39.00
N ASN A 1116 14.35 -6.11 -38.17
CA ASN A 1116 13.79 -4.86 -37.61
C ASN A 1116 13.06 -5.00 -36.26
N GLY A 1117 13.02 -6.18 -35.65
CA GLY A 1117 12.39 -6.44 -34.36
C GLY A 1117 10.86 -6.49 -34.36
N LYS A 1118 10.20 -6.33 -35.52
CA LYS A 1118 8.74 -6.33 -35.61
C LYS A 1118 8.15 -7.71 -35.27
N GLU A 1119 7.10 -7.75 -34.46
CA GLU A 1119 6.30 -8.95 -34.23
C GLU A 1119 5.68 -9.46 -35.54
N LEU A 1120 5.94 -10.73 -35.85
CA LEU A 1120 5.37 -11.49 -36.97
C LEU A 1120 4.27 -12.44 -36.53
N ALA A 1121 4.39 -12.98 -35.32
CA ALA A 1121 3.46 -13.90 -34.71
C ALA A 1121 3.66 -13.94 -33.18
N ARG A 1122 2.66 -14.44 -32.47
CA ARG A 1122 2.71 -14.69 -31.02
C ARG A 1122 1.91 -15.91 -30.63
N ALA A 1123 2.28 -16.52 -29.52
CA ALA A 1123 1.55 -17.55 -28.82
C ALA A 1123 1.45 -17.19 -27.34
N ASP A 1124 0.23 -17.10 -26.82
CA ASP A 1124 -0.03 -17.00 -25.38
C ASP A 1124 -0.10 -18.42 -24.80
N LEU A 1125 0.78 -18.71 -23.84
CA LEU A 1125 0.90 -20.03 -23.22
C LEU A 1125 0.04 -20.16 -21.95
N GLY A 1126 -0.56 -19.06 -21.48
CA GLY A 1126 -1.48 -19.03 -20.34
C GLY A 1126 -0.84 -19.26 -18.96
N GLN A 1127 0.49 -19.23 -18.85
CA GLN A 1127 1.21 -19.29 -17.57
C GLN A 1127 2.60 -18.62 -17.66
N PRO A 1128 3.15 -18.09 -16.55
CA PRO A 1128 4.45 -17.41 -16.54
C PRO A 1128 5.63 -18.31 -16.92
N LEU A 1129 6.63 -17.72 -17.59
CA LEU A 1129 7.79 -18.43 -18.15
C LEU A 1129 9.08 -18.03 -17.43
N ALA A 1130 10.03 -18.95 -17.34
CA ALA A 1130 11.34 -18.71 -16.73
C ALA A 1130 12.41 -19.60 -17.36
N GLY A 1131 13.57 -19.02 -17.70
CA GLY A 1131 14.66 -19.73 -18.36
C GLY A 1131 14.57 -19.68 -19.88
N SER A 1132 15.62 -20.18 -20.54
CA SER A 1132 15.75 -20.14 -22.00
C SER A 1132 14.94 -21.27 -22.67
N PRO A 1133 14.18 -20.98 -23.74
CA PRO A 1133 13.58 -22.03 -24.56
C PRO A 1133 14.66 -22.84 -25.32
N ALA A 1134 14.30 -24.08 -25.72
CA ALA A 1134 15.14 -24.98 -26.52
C ALA A 1134 14.37 -25.49 -27.77
N MET A 1135 15.06 -25.61 -28.92
CA MET A 1135 14.44 -26.06 -30.17
C MET A 1135 14.32 -27.58 -30.23
N ALA A 1136 13.12 -28.11 -30.48
CA ALA A 1136 12.81 -29.54 -30.48
C ALA A 1136 12.05 -29.94 -31.78
N GLY A 1137 12.81 -30.07 -32.87
CA GLY A 1137 12.25 -30.33 -34.20
C GLY A 1137 11.36 -29.16 -34.66
N ASN A 1138 10.09 -29.45 -34.97
CA ASN A 1138 9.09 -28.44 -35.37
C ASN A 1138 8.38 -27.77 -34.17
N ALA A 1139 8.82 -28.05 -32.94
CA ALA A 1139 8.30 -27.49 -31.70
C ALA A 1139 9.43 -26.81 -30.90
N VAL A 1140 9.04 -26.04 -29.89
CA VAL A 1140 9.97 -25.42 -28.92
C VAL A 1140 9.60 -25.88 -27.52
N LEU A 1141 10.59 -26.28 -26.74
CA LEU A 1141 10.45 -26.48 -25.30
C LEU A 1141 10.63 -25.14 -24.60
N VAL A 1142 9.71 -24.76 -23.72
CA VAL A 1142 9.73 -23.50 -22.99
C VAL A 1142 9.64 -23.80 -21.49
N PRO A 1143 10.64 -23.45 -20.69
CA PRO A 1143 10.60 -23.69 -19.24
C PRO A 1143 9.73 -22.65 -18.52
N THR A 1144 9.13 -23.06 -17.40
CA THR A 1144 8.04 -22.35 -16.74
C THR A 1144 8.46 -21.81 -15.37
N ALA A 1145 7.80 -20.76 -14.89
CA ALA A 1145 8.12 -20.16 -13.58
C ALA A 1145 7.85 -21.12 -12.41
N ASP A 1146 7.01 -22.14 -12.62
CA ASP A 1146 6.70 -23.21 -11.69
C ASP A 1146 7.49 -24.51 -11.99
N GLY A 1147 8.66 -24.41 -12.63
CA GLY A 1147 9.65 -25.50 -12.74
C GLY A 1147 9.31 -26.62 -13.73
N GLY A 1148 8.21 -26.49 -14.47
CA GLY A 1148 7.82 -27.39 -15.55
C GLY A 1148 8.39 -27.00 -16.92
N ILE A 1149 7.96 -27.75 -17.94
CA ILE A 1149 8.33 -27.58 -19.34
C ILE A 1149 7.08 -27.64 -20.20
N LEU A 1150 6.89 -26.66 -21.10
CA LEU A 1150 5.87 -26.69 -22.16
C LEU A 1150 6.51 -27.07 -23.49
N LYS A 1151 5.91 -28.01 -24.22
CA LYS A 1151 6.22 -28.30 -25.63
C LYS A 1151 5.23 -27.53 -26.48
N VAL A 1152 5.69 -26.55 -27.24
CA VAL A 1152 4.88 -25.51 -27.89
C VAL A 1152 5.06 -25.55 -29.41
N ALA A 1153 3.98 -25.40 -30.17
CA ALA A 1153 4.06 -25.18 -31.61
C ALA A 1153 4.73 -23.83 -31.92
N ILE A 1154 5.66 -23.80 -32.88
CA ILE A 1154 6.32 -22.56 -33.31
C ILE A 1154 5.25 -21.58 -33.87
N PRO A 1155 5.18 -20.32 -33.41
CA PRO A 1155 4.24 -19.35 -33.95
C PRO A 1155 4.42 -19.15 -35.47
N GLU A 1156 3.39 -19.47 -36.24
CA GLU A 1156 3.36 -19.27 -37.69
C GLU A 1156 3.06 -17.81 -38.04
N LYS A 1157 3.69 -17.31 -39.12
CA LYS A 1157 3.52 -15.93 -39.58
C LYS A 1157 2.09 -15.73 -40.10
N LYS A 1158 1.45 -14.62 -39.71
CA LYS A 1158 0.18 -14.15 -40.28
C LYS A 1158 0.36 -13.49 -41.64
#